data_AF-A0A1M4N0K3-F1
#
_entry.id   AF-A0A1M4N0K3-F1
#
_cell.length_a   1.000
_cell.length_b   1.000
_cell.length_c   1.000
_cell.angle_alpha   90.00
_cell.angle_beta   90.00
_cell.angle_gamma   90.00
#
_symmetry.space_group_name_H-M   'P 1'
#
loop_
_entity.id
_entity.type
_entity.pdbx_description
1 polymer ?
#
loop_
_entity_poly.entity_id
_entity_poly.type
_entity_poly.pdbx_seq_one_letter_code
_entity_poly.pdbx_strand_id
1 'polypeptide(L)'
;MIVEIIKKPGERGSGGTAEAFLPGVRYIWEKATQVEVRNLAALDWQSAATQMRLVSELNSRVQKPFYHMAVSWHEQEQPTDAQQIEAADYLIEALGLDDHQAVIAIHRDTAQAHFHIIVNTVHPQTGKVWSKSNDRLRVEKACREIELLQGWSHDRGRCDFDVAPDGAVTLKPASKANQKKQADRTKGKRAKTSGDRKFEKSTGFETFEHSLTDTLRNRFAEAVSGATDWQSLHLRLQALGLRYGTHGSGARVWLLGSTEFVKASAFGARFSISKMQKRFGPYEPPCDAPKEKPSRLPPPIASMTGAVSETDRKSTSASSFKLTLLRRIYCNIHLDPGVARQIKYVALDEVPPRITLQDTTTLLDHGPKVTSSHNTKEARAIMIAMAQAKGWSSVTFKGPADFVRAAALEAAEAGLPVTGVPEDIQAQCDEILKQRQALEPPIETLSRTAHRAALEAVAGHDEARAEKAQARSKRSEARTKALKELEDVLEATRDRFDPVSRAVVQVARQEKRRLTSAGISPRGHSPAMPSKDADKAGSAKMRRIRRRLQRHEAAELARMKAVPVDVVATLGGWTLAPRPAADNRDPQGKQTRTYTRGSETIEASHMGTFWVWKNSKTGAGGSVIDLWRADHPGSTLNEARDAFRAILDRLNAEQTPADETPPEYASRHDHTEARRRWEEVPYAQDQRSYAEDRDISRATLLRFTDAVRVGIDGALYFAHRHPETGDIQGFEQSAEKVRNSDRVRFAEGGVKTLCVLGDPSTACRMVVFESGLNALALAELEARTDTLYVSTGGGLGTGTLHALATLAETREVLSGFDNDHAGDALHERLLDLLPDTRRHAPPSQVPGATRPCRAWLDVLKATADATHDAFLEDADVAWDAPGPA
;
A
#
# COMPACT_ATOMS: atom_id res chain seq x y z
N MET A 1 20.13 -21.47 -19.56
CA MET A 1 20.50 -20.87 -18.27
C MET A 1 19.47 -19.84 -17.79
N ILE A 2 19.06 -19.90 -16.51
CA ILE A 2 18.12 -18.97 -15.86
C ILE A 2 18.76 -18.37 -14.61
N VAL A 3 18.53 -17.08 -14.37
CA VAL A 3 18.96 -16.42 -13.11
C VAL A 3 17.79 -15.88 -12.32
N GLU A 4 17.83 -16.19 -11.03
CA GLU A 4 16.94 -15.64 -10.03
C GLU A 4 17.67 -14.68 -9.10
N ILE A 5 17.21 -13.44 -9.04
CA ILE A 5 17.69 -12.47 -8.05
C ILE A 5 16.90 -12.67 -6.75
N ILE A 6 17.61 -13.00 -5.69
CA ILE A 6 17.09 -13.38 -4.39
C ILE A 6 17.26 -12.21 -3.40
N LYS A 7 16.19 -11.90 -2.69
CA LYS A 7 16.14 -10.83 -1.69
C LYS A 7 16.57 -11.34 -0.33
N LYS A 8 16.10 -12.55 0.00
CA LYS A 8 16.40 -13.40 1.14
C LYS A 8 16.12 -14.85 0.69
N PRO A 9 16.73 -15.88 1.28
CA PRO A 9 16.42 -17.26 0.94
C PRO A 9 14.89 -17.50 0.88
N GLY A 10 14.39 -18.00 -0.25
CA GLY A 10 12.96 -18.23 -0.50
C GLY A 10 12.12 -17.01 -0.94
N GLU A 11 12.66 -15.78 -0.93
CA GLU A 11 11.99 -14.56 -1.41
C GLU A 11 12.75 -13.95 -2.61
N ARG A 12 12.10 -13.86 -3.77
CA ARG A 12 12.68 -13.14 -4.92
C ARG A 12 12.67 -11.63 -4.75
N GLY A 13 13.70 -10.98 -5.27
CA GLY A 13 13.77 -9.53 -5.37
C GLY A 13 15.18 -8.99 -5.17
N SER A 14 15.42 -7.79 -5.66
CA SER A 14 16.73 -7.17 -5.58
C SER A 14 16.97 -6.59 -4.18
N GLY A 15 17.91 -7.18 -3.43
CA GLY A 15 18.53 -6.55 -2.26
C GLY A 15 17.98 -6.93 -0.89
N GLY A 16 18.85 -7.45 -0.04
CA GLY A 16 18.64 -7.67 1.40
C GLY A 16 19.34 -6.61 2.26
N THR A 17 18.94 -6.48 3.53
CA THR A 17 19.63 -5.63 4.52
C THR A 17 21.01 -6.20 4.86
N ALA A 18 21.88 -5.43 5.53
CA ALA A 18 23.18 -5.94 5.99
C ALA A 18 23.05 -7.18 6.90
N GLU A 19 21.95 -7.28 7.66
CA GLU A 19 21.62 -8.46 8.48
C GLU A 19 21.41 -9.74 7.67
N ALA A 20 21.24 -9.65 6.34
CA ALA A 20 21.06 -10.81 5.48
C ALA A 20 22.37 -11.53 5.13
N PHE A 21 23.55 -10.89 5.30
CA PHE A 21 24.84 -11.54 4.99
C PHE A 21 25.04 -12.82 5.79
N LEU A 22 24.84 -12.79 7.11
CA LEU A 22 25.07 -13.95 7.96
C LEU A 22 24.18 -15.16 7.65
N PRO A 23 22.84 -15.05 7.61
CA PRO A 23 21.98 -16.17 7.23
C PRO A 23 22.11 -16.54 5.74
N GLY A 24 22.41 -15.58 4.86
CA GLY A 24 22.52 -15.82 3.41
C GLY A 24 23.80 -16.58 3.03
N VAL A 25 24.96 -16.11 3.52
CA VAL A 25 26.26 -16.75 3.28
C VAL A 25 26.26 -18.15 3.88
N ARG A 26 25.76 -18.32 5.11
CA ARG A 26 25.57 -19.65 5.72
C ARG A 26 24.75 -20.58 4.83
N TYR A 27 23.59 -20.12 4.37
CA TYR A 27 22.67 -20.92 3.55
C TYR A 27 23.33 -21.43 2.26
N ILE A 28 24.09 -20.59 1.56
CA ILE A 28 24.75 -21.01 0.32
C ILE A 28 25.99 -21.86 0.60
N TRP A 29 26.66 -21.69 1.73
CA TRP A 29 27.90 -22.41 2.02
C TRP A 29 27.64 -23.83 2.53
N GLU A 30 26.64 -24.04 3.39
CA GLU A 30 26.38 -25.34 4.05
C GLU A 30 26.05 -26.48 3.06
N LYS A 31 25.48 -26.15 1.91
CA LYS A 31 25.05 -27.11 0.88
C LYS A 31 26.00 -27.19 -0.31
N ALA A 32 27.06 -26.38 -0.28
CA ALA A 32 27.95 -26.26 -1.41
C ALA A 32 28.87 -27.46 -1.53
N THR A 33 29.03 -27.94 -2.75
CA THR A 33 30.09 -28.88 -3.12
C THR A 33 31.44 -28.18 -3.20
N GLN A 34 31.44 -26.93 -3.67
CA GLN A 34 32.61 -26.05 -3.71
C GLN A 34 32.19 -24.61 -3.41
N VAL A 35 33.05 -23.88 -2.69
CA VAL A 35 32.86 -22.45 -2.39
C VAL A 35 34.11 -21.68 -2.76
N GLU A 36 33.90 -20.55 -3.41
CA GLU A 36 34.93 -19.61 -3.82
C GLU A 36 34.59 -18.22 -3.29
N VAL A 37 35.61 -17.43 -2.95
CA VAL A 37 35.43 -16.04 -2.49
C VAL A 37 36.24 -15.08 -3.36
N ARG A 38 35.75 -13.85 -3.51
CA ARG A 38 36.42 -12.75 -4.22
C ARG A 38 36.48 -11.53 -3.30
N ASN A 39 37.63 -10.87 -3.26
CA ASN A 39 37.87 -9.66 -2.46
C ASN A 39 37.52 -9.84 -0.96
N LEU A 40 37.70 -11.05 -0.43
CA LEU A 40 37.49 -11.44 0.95
C LEU A 40 38.70 -12.23 1.44
N ALA A 41 39.11 -12.01 2.69
CA ALA A 41 40.18 -12.79 3.33
C ALA A 41 39.64 -13.95 4.19
N ALA A 42 38.34 -14.22 4.09
CA ALA A 42 37.66 -15.17 4.94
C ALA A 42 37.88 -16.62 4.49
N LEU A 43 38.12 -17.50 5.45
CA LEU A 43 38.29 -18.94 5.25
C LEU A 43 37.03 -19.76 5.60
N ASP A 44 36.07 -19.12 6.26
CA ASP A 44 34.83 -19.73 6.71
C ASP A 44 33.64 -18.77 6.49
N TRP A 45 32.42 -19.32 6.57
CA TRP A 45 31.21 -18.58 6.28
C TRP A 45 30.90 -17.48 7.31
N GLN A 46 31.25 -17.69 8.59
CA GLN A 46 31.04 -16.70 9.65
C GLN A 46 31.92 -15.48 9.40
N SER A 47 33.19 -15.71 9.11
CA SER A 47 34.20 -14.70 8.80
C SER A 47 33.83 -13.94 7.54
N ALA A 48 33.39 -14.63 6.47
CA ALA A 48 32.97 -14.00 5.22
C ALA A 48 31.77 -13.08 5.42
N ALA A 49 30.72 -13.59 6.07
CA ALA A 49 29.52 -12.79 6.37
C ALA A 49 29.83 -11.57 7.25
N THR A 50 30.73 -11.73 8.23
CA THR A 50 31.12 -10.65 9.13
C THR A 50 31.90 -9.57 8.39
N GLN A 51 32.88 -9.95 7.57
CA GLN A 51 33.64 -9.00 6.74
C GLN A 51 32.71 -8.24 5.77
N MET A 52 31.80 -8.93 5.09
CA MET A 52 30.84 -8.29 4.19
C MET A 52 29.91 -7.32 4.93
N ARG A 53 29.45 -7.68 6.12
CA ARG A 53 28.64 -6.79 6.96
C ARG A 53 29.43 -5.54 7.34
N LEU A 54 30.67 -5.68 7.80
CA LEU A 54 31.52 -4.55 8.20
C LEU A 54 31.79 -3.60 7.04
N VAL A 55 32.14 -4.11 5.85
CA VAL A 55 32.35 -3.26 4.66
C VAL A 55 31.08 -2.54 4.25
N SER A 56 29.90 -3.15 4.44
CA SER A 56 28.64 -2.46 4.15
C SER A 56 28.40 -1.21 5.03
N GLU A 57 29.03 -1.13 6.21
CA GLU A 57 28.92 0.01 7.13
C GLU A 57 29.73 1.22 6.67
N LEU A 58 30.66 1.07 5.71
CA LEU A 58 31.33 2.21 5.05
C LEU A 58 30.32 3.20 4.44
N ASN A 59 29.11 2.73 4.13
CA ASN A 59 28.02 3.59 3.65
C ASN A 59 26.70 3.31 4.39
N SER A 60 26.56 3.90 5.58
CA SER A 60 25.37 3.78 6.44
C SER A 60 24.05 4.29 5.83
N ARG A 61 24.10 4.98 4.67
CA ARG A 61 22.89 5.37 3.93
C ARG A 61 22.29 4.22 3.13
N VAL A 62 23.05 3.15 2.90
CA VAL A 62 22.60 1.97 2.14
C VAL A 62 21.75 1.08 3.01
N GLN A 63 20.46 0.99 2.69
CA GLN A 63 19.56 0.10 3.41
C GLN A 63 19.68 -1.37 2.98
N LYS A 64 20.13 -1.62 1.75
CA LYS A 64 20.11 -2.96 1.15
C LYS A 64 21.42 -3.33 0.45
N PRO A 65 22.51 -3.58 1.19
CA PRO A 65 23.83 -3.89 0.62
C PRO A 65 23.96 -5.33 0.10
N PHE A 66 23.19 -6.27 0.64
CA PHE A 66 23.22 -7.70 0.27
C PHE A 66 22.56 -7.92 -1.10
N TYR A 67 23.24 -8.58 -2.04
CA TYR A 67 22.70 -8.96 -3.34
C TYR A 67 22.98 -10.43 -3.61
N HIS A 68 21.96 -11.23 -3.90
CA HIS A 68 22.08 -12.68 -4.07
C HIS A 68 21.50 -13.09 -5.41
N MET A 69 22.24 -13.88 -6.17
CA MET A 69 21.84 -14.49 -7.43
C MET A 69 21.90 -16.01 -7.29
N ALA A 70 20.92 -16.71 -7.83
CA ALA A 70 20.96 -18.14 -8.08
C ALA A 70 20.87 -18.37 -9.57
N VAL A 71 21.80 -19.13 -10.13
CA VAL A 71 21.93 -19.37 -11.56
C VAL A 71 21.84 -20.87 -11.79
N SER A 72 20.92 -21.30 -12.65
CA SER A 72 20.72 -22.71 -12.97
C SER A 72 20.79 -22.97 -14.46
N TRP A 73 21.28 -24.15 -14.81
CA TRP A 73 21.23 -24.70 -16.17
C TRP A 73 19.98 -25.55 -16.36
N HIS A 74 19.68 -25.89 -17.62
CA HIS A 74 18.63 -26.84 -17.91
C HIS A 74 18.98 -28.22 -17.32
N GLU A 75 17.99 -29.04 -16.97
CA GLU A 75 18.21 -30.34 -16.30
C GLU A 75 19.11 -31.30 -17.11
N GLN A 76 19.09 -31.15 -18.44
CA GLN A 76 19.90 -31.93 -19.38
C GLN A 76 21.33 -31.38 -19.56
N GLU A 77 21.63 -30.21 -19.01
CA GLU A 77 22.95 -29.57 -19.07
C GLU A 77 23.65 -29.73 -17.72
N GLN A 78 24.79 -30.42 -17.70
CA GLN A 78 25.54 -30.73 -16.48
C GLN A 78 26.95 -30.14 -16.56
N PRO A 79 27.11 -28.82 -16.31
CA PRO A 79 28.41 -28.17 -16.32
C PRO A 79 29.34 -28.72 -15.24
N THR A 80 30.63 -28.73 -15.56
CA THR A 80 31.70 -28.99 -14.58
C THR A 80 31.79 -27.85 -13.57
N ASP A 81 32.36 -28.11 -12.39
CA ASP A 81 32.51 -27.07 -11.36
C ASP A 81 33.37 -25.89 -11.87
N ALA A 82 34.38 -26.17 -12.69
CA ALA A 82 35.20 -25.15 -13.36
C ALA A 82 34.37 -24.24 -14.29
N GLN A 83 33.50 -24.82 -15.13
CA GLN A 83 32.61 -24.04 -16.00
C GLN A 83 31.60 -23.21 -15.18
N GLN A 84 31.16 -23.71 -14.02
CA GLN A 84 30.27 -22.96 -13.13
C GLN A 84 30.98 -21.78 -12.47
N ILE A 85 32.23 -21.94 -12.03
CA ILE A 85 33.04 -20.83 -11.50
C ILE A 85 33.33 -19.79 -12.59
N GLU A 86 33.72 -20.22 -13.79
CA GLU A 86 33.95 -19.32 -14.92
C GLU A 86 32.70 -18.50 -15.27
N ALA A 87 31.53 -19.16 -15.32
CA ALA A 87 30.24 -18.49 -15.53
C ALA A 87 29.93 -17.48 -14.41
N ALA A 88 30.24 -17.83 -13.15
CA ALA A 88 30.03 -16.94 -12.01
C ALA A 88 30.93 -15.71 -12.05
N ASP A 89 32.22 -15.88 -12.39
CA ASP A 89 33.19 -14.78 -12.54
C ASP A 89 32.81 -13.87 -13.70
N TYR A 90 32.45 -14.42 -14.86
CA TYR A 90 31.95 -13.65 -16.01
C TYR A 90 30.70 -12.83 -15.63
N LEU A 91 29.76 -13.43 -14.88
CA LEU A 91 28.57 -12.74 -14.43
C LEU A 91 28.90 -11.57 -13.48
N ILE A 92 29.88 -11.73 -12.59
CA ILE A 92 30.35 -10.66 -11.70
C ILE A 92 30.96 -9.51 -12.52
N GLU A 93 31.83 -9.82 -13.48
CA GLU A 93 32.48 -8.85 -14.34
C GLU A 93 31.48 -8.10 -15.24
N ALA A 94 30.58 -8.82 -15.91
CA ALA A 94 29.55 -8.24 -16.79
C ALA A 94 28.62 -7.26 -16.04
N LEU A 95 28.48 -7.43 -14.72
CA LEU A 95 27.72 -6.52 -13.87
C LEU A 95 28.53 -5.32 -13.36
N GLY A 96 29.86 -5.32 -13.53
CA GLY A 96 30.79 -4.34 -12.95
C GLY A 96 30.89 -4.48 -11.43
N LEU A 97 31.00 -5.72 -10.96
CA LEU A 97 31.11 -6.10 -9.54
C LEU A 97 32.43 -6.83 -9.22
N ASP A 98 33.38 -6.81 -10.14
CA ASP A 98 34.72 -7.43 -10.08
C ASP A 98 35.52 -6.98 -8.85
N ASP A 99 35.47 -5.69 -8.49
CA ASP A 99 36.11 -5.14 -7.29
C ASP A 99 35.27 -5.28 -6.01
N HIS A 100 34.08 -5.89 -6.09
CA HIS A 100 33.19 -6.07 -4.93
C HIS A 100 33.44 -7.40 -4.21
N GLN A 101 33.10 -7.44 -2.93
CA GLN A 101 33.18 -8.67 -2.15
C GLN A 101 32.11 -9.65 -2.62
N ALA A 102 32.50 -10.87 -2.99
CA ALA A 102 31.59 -11.91 -3.45
C ALA A 102 31.89 -13.28 -2.84
N VAL A 103 30.83 -14.06 -2.60
CA VAL A 103 30.90 -15.48 -2.23
C VAL A 103 30.13 -16.26 -3.29
N ILE A 104 30.79 -17.23 -3.92
CA ILE A 104 30.26 -18.11 -4.96
C ILE A 104 30.17 -19.52 -4.37
N ALA A 105 29.04 -20.20 -4.55
CA ALA A 105 28.82 -21.53 -4.01
C ALA A 105 28.14 -22.43 -5.05
N ILE A 106 28.74 -23.58 -5.36
CA ILE A 106 28.23 -24.56 -6.34
C ILE A 106 27.38 -25.60 -5.63
N HIS A 107 26.14 -25.78 -6.10
CA HIS A 107 25.17 -26.70 -5.52
C HIS A 107 24.82 -27.80 -6.53
N ARG A 108 24.69 -29.04 -6.02
CA ARG A 108 24.26 -30.23 -6.77
C ARG A 108 23.13 -30.97 -6.05
N ASP A 109 22.43 -30.30 -5.13
CA ASP A 109 21.39 -30.88 -4.28
C ASP A 109 20.01 -30.93 -4.97
N THR A 110 19.91 -30.50 -6.24
CA THR A 110 18.71 -30.59 -7.07
C THR A 110 19.06 -31.18 -8.44
N ALA A 111 18.05 -31.61 -9.22
CA ALA A 111 18.23 -32.14 -10.57
C ALA A 111 18.96 -31.16 -11.52
N GLN A 112 18.75 -29.86 -11.34
CA GLN A 112 19.44 -28.80 -12.07
C GLN A 112 20.77 -28.46 -11.39
N ALA A 113 21.86 -28.49 -12.16
CA ALA A 113 23.12 -27.88 -11.73
C ALA A 113 22.91 -26.38 -11.54
N HIS A 114 23.36 -25.85 -10.40
CA HIS A 114 23.19 -24.43 -10.11
C HIS A 114 24.27 -23.91 -9.15
N PHE A 115 24.55 -22.62 -9.27
CA PHE A 115 25.42 -21.91 -8.32
C PHE A 115 24.72 -20.69 -7.75
N HIS A 116 25.21 -20.25 -6.59
CA HIS A 116 24.80 -19.03 -5.94
C HIS A 116 25.95 -18.02 -5.91
N ILE A 117 25.63 -16.74 -6.08
CA ILE A 117 26.56 -15.63 -5.82
C ILE A 117 25.92 -14.68 -4.82
N ILE A 118 26.62 -14.40 -3.72
CA ILE A 118 26.28 -13.30 -2.81
C ILE A 118 27.33 -12.21 -2.95
N VAL A 119 26.89 -11.00 -3.30
CA VAL A 119 27.75 -9.82 -3.48
C VAL A 119 27.40 -8.74 -2.48
N ASN A 120 28.42 -8.09 -1.90
CA ASN A 120 28.25 -6.84 -1.19
C ASN A 120 28.24 -5.68 -2.19
N THR A 121 27.08 -5.04 -2.36
CA THR A 121 26.94 -3.92 -3.31
C THR A 121 27.64 -2.63 -2.86
N VAL A 122 28.26 -2.60 -1.68
CA VAL A 122 29.15 -1.51 -1.27
C VAL A 122 30.58 -1.85 -1.67
N HIS A 123 31.21 -0.98 -2.44
CA HIS A 123 32.57 -1.15 -2.91
C HIS A 123 33.55 -1.04 -1.73
N PRO A 124 34.47 -2.00 -1.53
CA PRO A 124 35.31 -2.08 -0.33
C PRO A 124 36.25 -0.88 -0.15
N GLN A 125 36.82 -0.35 -1.24
CA GLN A 125 37.72 0.82 -1.16
C GLN A 125 36.99 2.17 -1.21
N THR A 126 36.01 2.35 -2.11
CA THR A 126 35.39 3.67 -2.35
C THR A 126 34.14 3.95 -1.51
N GLY A 127 33.54 2.92 -0.89
CA GLY A 127 32.24 3.03 -0.20
C GLY A 127 31.06 3.37 -1.13
N LYS A 128 31.28 3.43 -2.45
CA LYS A 128 30.23 3.66 -3.45
C LYS A 128 29.35 2.43 -3.57
N VAL A 129 28.10 2.66 -3.95
CA VAL A 129 27.06 1.63 -3.96
C VAL A 129 26.76 1.27 -5.40
N TRP A 130 26.86 0.00 -5.72
CA TRP A 130 26.47 -0.50 -7.03
C TRP A 130 24.98 -0.30 -7.28
N SER A 131 24.66 0.24 -8.45
CA SER A 131 23.28 0.53 -8.85
C SER A 131 22.56 -0.76 -9.23
N LYS A 132 21.46 -1.07 -8.54
CA LYS A 132 20.57 -2.22 -8.87
C LYS A 132 19.60 -1.93 -10.02
N SER A 133 19.72 -0.77 -10.68
CA SER A 133 18.79 -0.39 -11.75
C SER A 133 18.93 -1.29 -12.97
N ASN A 134 17.84 -1.84 -13.50
CA ASN A 134 17.87 -2.79 -14.63
C ASN A 134 18.78 -4.00 -14.40
N ASP A 135 18.97 -4.41 -13.14
CA ASP A 135 19.78 -5.58 -12.78
C ASP A 135 19.34 -6.84 -13.53
N ARG A 136 18.03 -7.11 -13.58
CA ARG A 136 17.49 -8.26 -14.33
C ARG A 136 17.89 -8.30 -15.80
N LEU A 137 17.87 -7.15 -16.49
CA LEU A 137 18.24 -7.08 -17.90
C LEU A 137 19.74 -7.30 -18.10
N ARG A 138 20.57 -6.77 -17.19
CA ARG A 138 22.02 -6.93 -17.25
C ARG A 138 22.42 -8.38 -16.98
N VAL A 139 21.82 -9.00 -15.96
CA VAL A 139 22.01 -10.41 -15.64
C VAL A 139 21.55 -11.30 -16.80
N GLU A 140 20.36 -11.04 -17.35
CA GLU A 140 19.82 -11.82 -18.47
C GLU A 140 20.72 -11.74 -19.71
N LYS A 141 21.24 -10.54 -20.02
CA LYS A 141 22.21 -10.35 -21.10
C LYS A 141 23.47 -11.20 -20.86
N ALA A 142 24.05 -11.11 -19.65
CA ALA A 142 25.24 -11.88 -19.29
C ALA A 142 25.00 -13.39 -19.39
N CYS A 143 23.81 -13.89 -19.06
CA CYS A 143 23.48 -15.31 -19.22
C CYS A 143 23.52 -15.76 -20.67
N ARG A 144 22.99 -14.94 -21.59
CA ARG A 144 23.05 -15.23 -23.03
C ARG A 144 24.48 -15.23 -23.54
N GLU A 145 25.31 -14.31 -23.05
CA GLU A 145 26.74 -14.27 -23.38
C GLU A 145 27.46 -15.53 -22.88
N ILE A 146 27.19 -15.98 -21.65
CA ILE A 146 27.77 -17.22 -21.10
C ILE A 146 27.29 -18.45 -21.89
N GLU A 147 26.00 -18.52 -22.25
CA GLU A 147 25.46 -19.60 -23.07
C GLU A 147 26.22 -19.71 -24.40
N LEU A 148 26.50 -18.58 -25.07
CA LEU A 148 27.29 -18.56 -26.31
C LEU A 148 28.75 -18.94 -26.08
N LEU A 149 29.38 -18.39 -25.05
CA LEU A 149 30.81 -18.62 -24.75
C LEU A 149 31.10 -20.09 -24.41
N GLN A 150 30.19 -20.73 -23.69
CA GLN A 150 30.35 -22.11 -23.24
C GLN A 150 29.61 -23.14 -24.12
N GLY A 151 28.90 -22.69 -25.15
CA GLY A 151 28.19 -23.56 -26.10
C GLY A 151 26.91 -24.21 -25.57
N TRP A 152 26.21 -23.56 -24.64
CA TRP A 152 24.95 -24.05 -24.06
C TRP A 152 23.72 -23.70 -24.89
N SER A 153 22.64 -24.43 -24.66
CA SER A 153 21.36 -24.12 -25.28
C SER A 153 20.73 -22.87 -24.66
N HIS A 154 20.05 -22.09 -25.48
CA HIS A 154 19.44 -20.85 -25.04
C HIS A 154 18.07 -21.11 -24.40
N ASP A 155 17.94 -20.77 -23.12
CA ASP A 155 16.67 -20.89 -22.42
C ASP A 155 15.69 -19.75 -22.79
N ARG A 156 14.37 -19.95 -22.61
CA ARG A 156 13.35 -18.92 -22.88
C ARG A 156 13.41 -17.81 -21.83
N GLY A 157 14.24 -16.80 -22.11
CA GLY A 157 14.36 -15.58 -21.32
C GLY A 157 13.08 -14.72 -21.30
N ARG A 158 13.14 -13.60 -20.57
CA ARG A 158 12.12 -12.54 -20.57
C ARG A 158 12.19 -11.67 -21.83
N CYS A 159 13.37 -11.60 -22.46
CA CYS A 159 13.62 -10.83 -23.67
C CYS A 159 14.05 -11.78 -24.79
N ASP A 160 13.59 -11.49 -26.01
CA ASP A 160 14.26 -12.00 -27.20
C ASP A 160 15.65 -11.36 -27.29
N PHE A 161 16.58 -11.97 -28.02
CA PHE A 161 17.91 -11.40 -28.22
C PHE A 161 18.41 -11.69 -29.63
N ASP A 162 19.24 -10.79 -30.14
CA ASP A 162 20.03 -11.00 -31.35
C ASP A 162 21.49 -11.20 -30.98
N VAL A 163 22.18 -11.99 -31.78
CA VAL A 163 23.63 -12.12 -31.75
C VAL A 163 24.18 -11.44 -32.99
N ALA A 164 24.98 -10.39 -32.80
CA ALA A 164 25.65 -9.72 -33.89
C ALA A 164 26.77 -10.60 -34.49
N PRO A 165 27.24 -10.32 -35.73
CA PRO A 165 28.28 -11.12 -36.38
C PRO A 165 29.61 -11.19 -35.60
N ASP A 166 29.86 -10.23 -34.71
CA ASP A 166 31.01 -10.15 -33.81
C ASP A 166 30.80 -10.93 -32.49
N GLY A 167 29.66 -11.61 -32.33
CA GLY A 167 29.28 -12.35 -31.12
C GLY A 167 28.60 -11.49 -30.06
N ALA A 168 28.39 -10.19 -30.28
CA ALA A 168 27.78 -9.33 -29.27
C ALA A 168 26.27 -9.60 -29.10
N VAL A 169 25.83 -9.84 -27.86
CA VAL A 169 24.42 -10.06 -27.54
C VAL A 169 23.67 -8.75 -27.32
N THR A 170 22.56 -8.56 -28.04
CA THR A 170 21.64 -7.45 -27.82
C THR A 170 20.26 -7.96 -27.45
N LEU A 171 19.79 -7.63 -26.24
CA LEU A 171 18.42 -7.94 -25.82
C LEU A 171 17.41 -7.05 -26.54
N LYS A 172 16.42 -7.66 -27.19
CA LYS A 172 15.22 -7.01 -27.70
C LYS A 172 14.13 -7.06 -26.62
N PRO A 173 13.77 -5.92 -26.00
CA PRO A 173 12.66 -5.89 -25.06
C PRO A 173 11.33 -5.96 -25.84
N ALA A 174 10.96 -7.16 -26.30
CA ALA A 174 9.84 -7.43 -27.17
C ALA A 174 8.52 -7.57 -26.38
N SER A 175 7.99 -6.46 -25.86
CA SER A 175 6.57 -6.44 -25.47
C SER A 175 5.86 -5.19 -25.96
N LYS A 176 4.65 -5.38 -26.52
CA LYS A 176 3.68 -4.30 -26.77
C LYS A 176 3.50 -3.41 -25.53
N ALA A 177 3.59 -4.02 -24.33
CA ALA A 177 3.56 -3.32 -23.05
C ALA A 177 4.73 -2.34 -22.85
N ASN A 178 5.95 -2.67 -23.27
CA ASN A 178 7.09 -1.77 -23.14
C ASN A 178 7.03 -0.62 -24.16
N GLN A 179 6.58 -0.89 -25.38
CA GLN A 179 6.33 0.16 -26.40
C GLN A 179 5.25 1.15 -25.91
N LYS A 180 4.12 0.64 -25.38
CA LYS A 180 3.07 1.45 -24.77
C LYS A 180 3.62 2.29 -23.61
N LYS A 181 4.38 1.67 -22.70
CA LYS A 181 5.03 2.36 -21.57
C LYS A 181 5.98 3.46 -22.03
N GLN A 182 6.71 3.25 -23.12
CA GLN A 182 7.62 4.25 -23.68
C GLN A 182 6.84 5.41 -24.34
N ALA A 183 5.74 5.11 -25.04
CA ALA A 183 4.84 6.11 -25.59
C ALA A 183 4.19 6.97 -24.48
N ASP A 184 3.69 6.34 -23.41
CA ASP A 184 3.08 7.02 -22.26
C ASP A 184 4.10 7.95 -21.57
N ARG A 185 5.33 7.48 -21.35
CA ARG A 185 6.43 8.29 -20.80
C ARG A 185 6.77 9.50 -21.67
N THR A 186 6.68 9.35 -22.99
CA THR A 186 6.94 10.45 -23.93
C THR A 186 5.88 11.54 -23.77
N LYS A 187 4.62 11.15 -23.54
CA LYS A 187 3.49 12.05 -23.23
C LYS A 187 3.48 12.53 -21.77
N GLY A 188 4.46 12.13 -20.95
CA GLY A 188 4.50 12.48 -19.53
C GLY A 188 3.43 11.78 -18.68
N LYS A 189 2.79 10.73 -19.22
CA LYS A 189 1.82 9.89 -18.51
C LYS A 189 2.58 8.77 -17.82
N ARG A 190 2.59 8.79 -16.49
CA ARG A 190 3.27 7.78 -15.67
C ARG A 190 2.26 7.18 -14.69
N ALA A 191 2.41 5.89 -14.38
CA ALA A 191 1.60 5.27 -13.34
C ALA A 191 1.95 5.86 -11.95
N LYS A 192 0.92 6.05 -11.11
CA LYS A 192 1.07 6.49 -9.71
C LYS A 192 2.00 5.55 -8.95
N THR A 193 3.03 6.10 -8.32
CA THR A 193 3.91 5.34 -7.42
C THR A 193 3.20 5.03 -6.11
N SER A 194 3.74 4.07 -5.33
CA SER A 194 3.24 3.80 -3.98
C SER A 194 3.37 5.01 -3.04
N GLY A 195 4.37 5.87 -3.29
CA GLY A 195 4.54 7.13 -2.59
C GLY A 195 3.41 8.11 -2.91
N ASP A 196 3.07 8.25 -4.19
CA ASP A 196 1.97 9.11 -4.64
C ASP A 196 0.66 8.64 -4.01
N ARG A 197 0.29 7.36 -4.16
CA ARG A 197 -0.95 6.82 -3.57
C ARG A 197 -1.03 7.01 -2.06
N LYS A 198 0.11 6.87 -1.35
CA LYS A 198 0.16 7.09 0.10
C LYS A 198 -0.06 8.56 0.44
N PHE A 199 0.55 9.49 -0.30
CA PHE A 199 0.34 10.92 -0.15
C PHE A 199 -1.12 11.28 -0.39
N GLU A 200 -1.70 10.80 -1.50
CA GLU A 200 -3.09 11.06 -1.88
C GLU A 200 -4.06 10.51 -0.81
N LYS A 201 -3.83 9.28 -0.33
CA LYS A 201 -4.63 8.70 0.77
C LYS A 201 -4.53 9.50 2.07
N SER A 202 -3.37 10.07 2.37
CA SER A 202 -3.16 10.83 3.61
C SER A 202 -3.65 12.27 3.56
N THR A 203 -3.73 12.86 2.36
CA THR A 203 -4.05 14.28 2.19
C THR A 203 -5.41 14.53 1.55
N GLY A 204 -5.98 13.51 0.89
CA GLY A 204 -7.20 13.64 0.08
C GLY A 204 -6.97 14.28 -1.30
N PHE A 205 -5.73 14.67 -1.64
CA PHE A 205 -5.40 15.38 -2.87
C PHE A 205 -4.51 14.55 -3.77
N GLU A 206 -4.80 14.55 -5.08
CA GLU A 206 -3.90 13.99 -6.09
C GLU A 206 -2.52 14.67 -6.03
N THR A 207 -1.43 14.02 -6.46
CA THR A 207 -0.11 14.67 -6.51
C THR A 207 0.02 15.67 -7.67
N PHE A 208 0.85 16.71 -7.54
CA PHE A 208 1.01 17.75 -8.58
C PHE A 208 1.36 17.17 -9.97
N GLU A 209 2.18 16.11 -10.03
CA GLU A 209 2.51 15.38 -11.28
C GLU A 209 1.28 14.80 -11.98
N HIS A 210 0.31 14.30 -11.21
CA HIS A 210 -0.88 13.63 -11.75
C HIS A 210 -2.04 14.59 -12.01
N SER A 211 -2.01 15.81 -11.45
CA SER A 211 -2.97 16.87 -11.80
C SER A 211 -2.56 17.76 -12.96
N LEU A 212 -1.44 17.48 -13.61
CA LEU A 212 -1.03 18.23 -14.80
C LEU A 212 -2.02 17.95 -15.95
N THR A 213 -2.82 18.94 -16.29
CA THR A 213 -3.76 18.90 -17.41
C THR A 213 -3.03 18.81 -18.74
N ASP A 214 -3.69 18.22 -19.75
CA ASP A 214 -3.15 18.17 -21.11
C ASP A 214 -2.97 19.60 -21.70
N THR A 215 -3.81 20.57 -21.31
CA THR A 215 -3.65 21.99 -21.68
C THR A 215 -2.36 22.61 -21.15
N LEU A 216 -2.01 22.39 -19.88
CA LEU A 216 -0.77 22.89 -19.30
C LEU A 216 0.45 22.20 -19.91
N ARG A 217 0.35 20.89 -20.19
CA ARG A 217 1.40 20.14 -20.90
C ARG A 217 1.65 20.69 -22.30
N ASN A 218 0.60 21.06 -23.03
CA ASN A 218 0.70 21.67 -24.36
C ASN A 218 1.33 23.06 -24.29
N ARG A 219 0.85 23.95 -23.41
CA ARG A 219 1.44 25.29 -23.22
C ARG A 219 2.90 25.22 -22.79
N PHE A 220 3.26 24.28 -21.92
CA PHE A 220 4.64 24.04 -21.54
C PHE A 220 5.48 23.59 -22.75
N ALA A 221 4.95 22.67 -23.57
CA ALA A 221 5.62 22.21 -24.77
C ALA A 221 5.80 23.33 -25.81
N GLU A 222 4.82 24.21 -25.98
CA GLU A 222 4.90 25.40 -26.84
C GLU A 222 5.94 26.39 -26.32
N ALA A 223 5.95 26.68 -25.02
CA ALA A 223 6.94 27.54 -24.39
C ALA A 223 8.37 27.02 -24.58
N VAL A 224 8.59 25.71 -24.42
CA VAL A 224 9.88 25.08 -24.70
C VAL A 224 10.21 25.12 -26.19
N SER A 225 9.23 24.91 -27.08
CA SER A 225 9.47 24.90 -28.52
C SER A 225 9.88 26.28 -29.05
N GLY A 226 9.26 27.35 -28.54
CA GLY A 226 9.58 28.73 -28.90
C GLY A 226 10.82 29.33 -28.21
N ALA A 227 11.46 28.59 -27.29
CA ALA A 227 12.71 29.03 -26.65
C ALA A 227 13.93 28.71 -27.53
N THR A 228 14.86 29.65 -27.63
CA THR A 228 16.13 29.55 -28.36
C THR A 228 17.30 29.21 -27.46
N ASP A 229 17.23 29.64 -26.21
CA ASP A 229 18.27 29.50 -25.18
C ASP A 229 17.63 29.34 -23.78
N TRP A 230 18.46 29.19 -22.75
CA TRP A 230 18.01 29.05 -21.37
C TRP A 230 17.27 30.28 -20.85
N GLN A 231 17.70 31.51 -21.19
CA GLN A 231 17.07 32.73 -20.68
C GLN A 231 15.68 32.94 -21.29
N SER A 232 15.55 32.74 -22.60
CA SER A 232 14.29 32.73 -23.34
C SER A 232 13.32 31.66 -22.80
N LEU A 233 13.84 30.47 -22.45
CA LEU A 233 13.04 29.43 -21.79
C LEU A 233 12.53 29.89 -20.42
N HIS A 234 13.41 30.44 -19.57
CA HIS A 234 13.05 30.90 -18.23
C HIS A 234 11.98 31.99 -18.29
N LEU A 235 12.10 32.97 -19.18
CA LEU A 235 11.11 34.03 -19.40
C LEU A 235 9.74 33.48 -19.83
N ARG A 236 9.73 32.55 -20.79
CA ARG A 236 8.49 31.93 -21.29
C ARG A 236 7.81 31.07 -20.23
N LEU A 237 8.58 30.32 -19.43
CA LEU A 237 8.05 29.53 -18.33
C LEU A 237 7.54 30.43 -17.19
N GLN A 238 8.22 31.54 -16.92
CA GLN A 238 7.79 32.51 -15.93
C GLN A 238 6.42 33.12 -16.29
N ALA A 239 6.16 33.39 -17.57
CA ALA A 239 4.84 33.81 -18.06
C ALA A 239 3.75 32.75 -17.83
N LEU A 240 4.12 31.47 -17.71
CA LEU A 240 3.23 30.36 -17.35
C LEU A 240 3.13 30.14 -15.83
N GLY A 241 3.81 30.95 -15.00
CA GLY A 241 3.89 30.74 -13.55
C GLY A 241 4.82 29.58 -13.14
N LEU A 242 5.73 29.17 -14.02
CA LEU A 242 6.61 28.02 -13.82
C LEU A 242 8.08 28.44 -13.80
N ARG A 243 8.90 27.69 -13.06
CA ARG A 243 10.36 27.83 -13.07
C ARG A 243 11.01 26.49 -13.34
N TYR A 244 11.94 26.44 -14.29
CA TYR A 244 12.75 25.25 -14.56
C TYR A 244 14.09 25.33 -13.83
N GLY A 245 14.60 24.19 -13.35
CA GLY A 245 15.95 24.15 -12.80
C GLY A 245 16.47 22.76 -12.46
N THR A 246 17.77 22.67 -12.28
CA THR A 246 18.49 21.42 -11.99
C THR A 246 18.26 20.95 -10.55
N HIS A 247 18.16 19.63 -10.37
CA HIS A 247 18.13 19.03 -9.04
C HIS A 247 18.76 17.63 -9.07
N GLY A 248 19.98 17.52 -8.53
CA GLY A 248 20.79 16.31 -8.64
C GLY A 248 21.14 16.01 -10.11
N SER A 249 21.01 14.75 -10.53
CA SER A 249 21.20 14.34 -11.94
C SER A 249 20.00 14.63 -12.86
N GLY A 250 18.96 15.31 -12.36
CA GLY A 250 17.74 15.59 -13.09
C GLY A 250 17.36 17.08 -13.10
N ALA A 251 16.15 17.37 -13.56
CA ALA A 251 15.54 18.69 -13.47
C ALA A 251 14.14 18.63 -12.87
N ARG A 252 13.75 19.74 -12.26
CA ARG A 252 12.44 19.99 -11.69
C ARG A 252 11.84 21.25 -12.30
N VAL A 253 10.51 21.26 -12.33
CA VAL A 253 9.70 22.42 -12.68
C VAL A 253 8.90 22.80 -11.44
N TRP A 254 9.14 23.99 -10.93
CA TRP A 254 8.45 24.55 -9.77
C TRP A 254 7.29 25.43 -10.21
N LEU A 255 6.26 25.51 -9.37
CA LEU A 255 5.31 26.61 -9.42
C LEU A 255 5.97 27.84 -8.77
N LEU A 256 5.95 28.98 -9.48
CA LEU A 256 6.47 30.24 -8.94
C LEU A 256 5.66 30.66 -7.69
N GLY A 257 6.35 31.18 -6.68
CA GLY A 257 5.73 31.50 -5.38
C GLY A 257 5.37 30.29 -4.51
N SER A 258 5.69 29.05 -4.93
CA SER A 258 5.40 27.82 -4.20
C SER A 258 6.66 26.98 -3.93
N THR A 259 6.54 26.04 -2.99
CA THR A 259 7.54 24.97 -2.77
C THR A 259 7.25 23.72 -3.61
N GLU A 260 6.12 23.67 -4.33
CA GLU A 260 5.76 22.55 -5.19
C GLU A 260 6.67 22.43 -6.41
N PHE A 261 6.92 21.18 -6.78
CA PHE A 261 7.62 20.86 -8.01
C PHE A 261 7.15 19.54 -8.59
N VAL A 262 7.32 19.40 -9.90
CA VAL A 262 7.33 18.11 -10.59
C VAL A 262 8.70 17.85 -11.18
N LYS A 263 9.00 16.59 -11.49
CA LYS A 263 10.14 16.29 -12.36
C LYS A 263 9.88 16.89 -13.73
N ALA A 264 10.88 17.47 -14.37
CA ALA A 264 10.70 18.03 -15.71
C ALA A 264 10.22 16.97 -16.73
N SER A 265 10.69 15.73 -16.56
CA SER A 265 10.22 14.58 -17.34
C SER A 265 8.73 14.24 -17.17
N ALA A 266 8.07 14.78 -16.13
CA ALA A 266 6.63 14.64 -15.94
C ALA A 266 5.85 15.35 -17.05
N PHE A 267 6.34 16.46 -17.59
CA PHE A 267 5.75 17.11 -18.77
C PHE A 267 6.01 16.32 -20.08
N GLY A 268 6.93 15.36 -20.05
CA GLY A 268 7.35 14.53 -21.17
C GLY A 268 8.84 14.22 -21.13
N ALA A 269 9.25 13.02 -21.54
CA ALA A 269 10.64 12.56 -21.45
C ALA A 269 11.66 13.48 -22.17
N ARG A 270 11.22 14.19 -23.22
CA ARG A 270 12.03 15.17 -23.98
C ARG A 270 12.43 16.41 -23.19
N PHE A 271 11.75 16.70 -22.08
CA PHE A 271 12.03 17.87 -21.22
C PHE A 271 12.96 17.53 -20.04
N SER A 272 13.61 16.36 -20.07
CA SER A 272 14.64 16.03 -19.07
C SER A 272 15.90 16.90 -19.24
N ILE A 273 16.64 17.12 -18.15
CA ILE A 273 17.82 18.00 -18.16
C ILE A 273 18.83 17.63 -19.25
N SER A 274 19.13 16.33 -19.42
CA SER A 274 20.08 15.86 -20.44
C SER A 274 19.61 16.21 -21.86
N LYS A 275 18.32 16.09 -22.15
CA LYS A 275 17.77 16.41 -23.47
C LYS A 275 17.69 17.92 -23.70
N MET A 276 17.37 18.68 -22.67
CA MET A 276 17.34 20.15 -22.72
C MET A 276 18.76 20.72 -22.90
N GLN A 277 19.76 20.16 -22.21
CA GLN A 277 21.17 20.54 -22.39
C GLN A 277 21.71 20.20 -23.77
N LYS A 278 21.26 19.08 -24.38
CA LYS A 278 21.58 18.79 -25.78
C LYS A 278 21.01 19.83 -26.76
N ARG A 279 19.91 20.50 -26.40
CA ARG A 279 19.28 21.52 -27.25
C ARG A 279 19.83 22.92 -27.02
N PHE A 280 20.01 23.32 -25.75
CA PHE A 280 20.35 24.69 -25.36
C PHE A 280 21.79 24.86 -24.84
N GLY A 281 22.59 23.79 -24.79
CA GLY A 281 23.93 23.81 -24.20
C GLY A 281 23.93 23.58 -22.68
N PRO A 282 25.08 23.79 -22.00
CA PRO A 282 25.20 23.69 -20.54
C PRO A 282 24.11 24.49 -19.83
N TYR A 283 23.63 23.99 -18.69
CA TYR A 283 22.50 24.63 -18.01
C TYR A 283 22.89 26.00 -17.45
N GLU A 284 22.11 27.02 -17.77
CA GLU A 284 22.24 28.36 -17.20
C GLU A 284 21.05 28.68 -16.27
N PRO A 285 21.31 29.17 -15.04
CA PRO A 285 20.23 29.67 -14.18
C PRO A 285 19.59 30.93 -14.77
N PRO A 286 18.33 31.25 -14.40
CA PRO A 286 17.70 32.50 -14.82
C PRO A 286 18.53 33.69 -14.34
N CYS A 287 18.76 34.67 -15.21
CA CYS A 287 19.31 35.96 -14.79
C CYS A 287 18.37 36.60 -13.77
N ASP A 288 18.93 37.20 -12.71
CA ASP A 288 18.18 38.05 -11.80
C ASP A 288 17.63 39.23 -12.59
N ALA A 289 16.39 39.13 -13.05
CA ALA A 289 15.71 40.28 -13.64
C ALA A 289 15.66 41.38 -12.57
N PRO A 290 16.04 42.63 -12.90
CA PRO A 290 15.77 43.74 -11.99
C PRO A 290 14.27 43.69 -11.68
N LYS A 291 13.92 43.65 -10.39
CA LYS A 291 12.53 43.77 -9.95
C LYS A 291 12.02 45.11 -10.48
N GLU A 292 11.38 45.10 -11.65
CA GLU A 292 10.71 46.29 -12.15
C GLU A 292 9.75 46.72 -11.04
N LYS A 293 9.92 47.97 -10.57
CA LYS A 293 8.91 48.57 -9.69
C LYS A 293 7.58 48.43 -10.42
N PRO A 294 6.55 47.82 -9.83
CA PRO A 294 5.29 47.58 -10.53
C PRO A 294 4.81 48.91 -11.12
N SER A 295 4.54 48.92 -12.43
CA SER A 295 3.83 50.00 -13.10
C SER A 295 2.63 50.38 -12.24
N ARG A 296 2.42 51.68 -11.97
CA ARG A 296 1.37 52.18 -11.06
C ARG A 296 0.04 51.47 -11.35
N LEU A 297 -0.36 50.57 -10.46
CA LEU A 297 -1.54 49.73 -10.66
C LEU A 297 -2.79 50.62 -10.77
N PRO A 298 -3.76 50.27 -11.63
CA PRO A 298 -5.04 50.98 -11.67
C PRO A 298 -5.71 50.92 -10.30
N PRO A 299 -6.33 52.03 -9.82
CA PRO A 299 -6.96 52.07 -8.51
C PRO A 299 -8.09 51.03 -8.43
N PRO A 300 -8.26 50.34 -7.29
CA PRO A 300 -9.33 49.35 -7.14
C PRO A 300 -10.68 50.06 -7.11
N ILE A 301 -11.61 49.66 -7.98
CA ILE A 301 -12.98 50.19 -8.01
C ILE A 301 -13.94 49.35 -7.16
N ALA A 302 -13.58 48.09 -6.90
CA ALA A 302 -14.45 47.13 -6.21
C ALA A 302 -13.65 46.21 -5.29
N SER A 303 -14.31 45.69 -4.26
CA SER A 303 -13.71 44.76 -3.32
C SER A 303 -14.71 43.74 -2.78
N MET A 304 -14.18 42.58 -2.43
CA MET A 304 -14.88 41.49 -1.76
C MET A 304 -14.12 41.16 -0.48
N THR A 305 -14.83 41.12 0.64
CA THR A 305 -14.27 40.77 1.94
C THR A 305 -14.94 39.50 2.41
N GLY A 306 -14.15 38.54 2.90
CA GLY A 306 -14.66 37.29 3.42
C GLY A 306 -14.61 37.25 4.94
N ALA A 307 -15.65 36.69 5.54
CA ALA A 307 -15.56 36.21 6.91
C ALA A 307 -14.98 34.79 6.92
N VAL A 308 -14.04 34.53 7.82
CA VAL A 308 -13.53 33.18 8.11
C VAL A 308 -14.10 32.80 9.47
N SER A 309 -14.89 31.73 9.55
CA SER A 309 -15.36 31.24 10.85
C SER A 309 -14.15 30.83 11.70
N GLU A 310 -14.22 31.01 13.01
CA GLU A 310 -13.13 30.63 13.93
C GLU A 310 -12.81 29.13 13.83
N THR A 311 -13.82 28.33 13.48
CA THR A 311 -13.71 26.88 13.22
C THR A 311 -13.03 26.53 11.89
N ASP A 312 -12.97 27.44 10.91
CA ASP A 312 -12.33 27.24 9.59
C ASP A 312 -10.91 27.84 9.51
N ARG A 313 -10.51 28.62 10.52
CA ARG A 313 -9.17 29.25 10.56
C ARG A 313 -8.03 28.23 10.60
N LYS A 314 -8.27 27.06 11.19
CA LYS A 314 -7.30 25.95 11.30
C LYS A 314 -7.20 25.11 10.04
N SER A 315 -8.31 24.91 9.30
CA SER A 315 -8.29 24.21 8.01
C SER A 315 -7.65 25.08 6.91
N THR A 316 -7.86 26.40 6.97
CA THR A 316 -7.30 27.40 6.05
C THR A 316 -5.80 27.71 6.29
N SER A 317 -5.24 27.35 7.45
CA SER A 317 -3.81 27.53 7.74
C SER A 317 -2.92 26.38 7.24
N ALA A 318 -3.52 25.22 6.93
CA ALA A 318 -2.83 24.02 6.48
C ALA A 318 -1.93 24.30 5.26
N SER A 319 -0.73 23.71 5.20
CA SER A 319 0.10 23.84 4.01
C SER A 319 -0.59 23.20 2.80
N SER A 320 -1.33 22.11 2.98
CA SER A 320 -2.23 21.54 1.95
C SER A 320 -3.27 22.54 1.47
N PHE A 321 -3.81 23.40 2.32
CA PHE A 321 -4.75 24.42 1.92
C PHE A 321 -4.10 25.53 1.09
N LYS A 322 -2.88 25.97 1.43
CA LYS A 322 -2.10 26.93 0.61
C LYS A 322 -1.71 26.32 -0.75
N LEU A 323 -1.32 25.04 -0.75
CA LEU A 323 -1.09 24.24 -1.96
C LEU A 323 -2.38 24.12 -2.79
N THR A 324 -3.51 23.97 -2.10
CA THR A 324 -4.84 23.91 -2.70
C THR A 324 -5.27 25.26 -3.26
N LEU A 325 -5.03 26.41 -2.61
CA LEU A 325 -5.38 27.75 -3.12
C LEU A 325 -4.70 28.04 -4.45
N LEU A 326 -3.39 27.72 -4.54
CA LEU A 326 -2.64 27.83 -5.79
C LEU A 326 -3.18 26.84 -6.83
N ARG A 327 -3.28 25.56 -6.49
CA ARG A 327 -3.77 24.54 -7.42
C ARG A 327 -5.24 24.73 -7.82
N ARG A 328 -6.06 25.35 -6.98
CA ARG A 328 -7.45 25.73 -7.23
C ARG A 328 -7.48 26.91 -8.19
N ILE A 329 -6.73 27.98 -7.93
CA ILE A 329 -6.69 29.13 -8.86
C ILE A 329 -6.06 28.75 -10.23
N TYR A 330 -5.06 27.85 -10.26
CA TYR A 330 -4.30 27.54 -11.49
C TYR A 330 -4.63 26.23 -12.19
N CYS A 331 -5.20 25.24 -11.51
CA CYS A 331 -5.33 23.89 -12.06
C CYS A 331 -6.66 23.19 -11.78
N ASN A 332 -7.52 23.65 -10.85
CA ASN A 332 -8.77 22.93 -10.53
C ASN A 332 -9.77 23.64 -9.58
N ILE A 333 -9.95 24.96 -9.67
CA ILE A 333 -11.31 25.51 -9.51
C ILE A 333 -11.94 25.29 -10.87
N HIS A 334 -13.23 24.98 -10.86
CA HIS A 334 -14.11 25.05 -12.02
C HIS A 334 -14.23 26.50 -12.53
N LEU A 335 -13.10 27.20 -12.68
CA LEU A 335 -12.98 28.38 -13.50
C LEU A 335 -13.29 27.89 -14.90
N ASP A 336 -14.40 28.39 -15.43
CA ASP A 336 -14.80 28.13 -16.79
C ASP A 336 -13.55 28.28 -17.71
N PRO A 337 -13.30 27.33 -18.62
CA PRO A 337 -12.13 27.39 -19.50
C PRO A 337 -12.03 28.70 -20.31
N GLY A 338 -13.13 29.40 -20.52
CA GLY A 338 -13.15 30.78 -21.03
C GLY A 338 -12.51 31.78 -20.06
N VAL A 339 -12.87 31.76 -18.78
CA VAL A 339 -12.29 32.64 -17.74
C VAL A 339 -10.80 32.33 -17.51
N ALA A 340 -10.41 31.05 -17.47
CA ALA A 340 -9.01 30.67 -17.31
C ALA A 340 -8.12 31.17 -18.47
N ARG A 341 -8.66 31.24 -19.70
CA ARG A 341 -7.96 31.80 -20.87
C ARG A 341 -7.72 33.30 -20.75
N GLN A 342 -8.56 34.01 -19.99
CA GLN A 342 -8.44 35.45 -19.79
C GLN A 342 -7.33 35.82 -18.81
N ILE A 343 -6.75 34.86 -18.08
CA ILE A 343 -5.61 35.13 -17.19
C ILE A 343 -4.34 35.32 -18.02
N LYS A 344 -3.82 36.54 -18.04
CA LYS A 344 -2.56 36.91 -18.69
C LYS A 344 -1.36 36.59 -17.81
N TYR A 345 -1.41 36.98 -16.53
CA TYR A 345 -0.24 36.92 -15.66
C TYR A 345 -0.55 36.71 -14.17
N VAL A 346 0.21 35.77 -13.62
CA VAL A 346 0.34 35.22 -12.26
C VAL A 346 1.43 35.76 -11.31
N ALA A 347 1.25 36.84 -10.55
CA ALA A 347 2.23 37.31 -9.56
C ALA A 347 1.91 36.86 -8.13
N LEU A 348 2.37 35.67 -7.72
CA LEU A 348 2.15 35.14 -6.37
C LEU A 348 3.19 35.60 -5.35
N ASP A 349 4.35 36.01 -5.83
CA ASP A 349 5.48 36.51 -5.05
C ASP A 349 5.38 38.01 -4.74
N GLU A 350 4.44 38.71 -5.39
CA GLU A 350 4.08 40.08 -5.04
C GLU A 350 3.31 40.11 -3.70
N VAL A 351 3.47 41.21 -2.96
CA VAL A 351 2.75 41.46 -1.71
C VAL A 351 1.98 42.78 -1.89
N PRO A 352 0.65 42.75 -2.09
CA PRO A 352 -0.24 41.57 -2.16
C PRO A 352 -0.11 40.77 -3.48
N PRO A 353 -0.41 39.44 -3.48
CA PRO A 353 -0.46 38.65 -4.72
C PRO A 353 -1.41 39.24 -5.76
N ARG A 354 -1.02 39.22 -7.03
CA ARG A 354 -1.71 39.88 -8.14
C ARG A 354 -2.01 38.93 -9.29
N ILE A 355 -3.27 38.89 -9.72
CA ILE A 355 -3.71 38.30 -10.99
C ILE A 355 -3.98 39.41 -12.00
N THR A 356 -3.48 39.29 -13.22
CA THR A 356 -3.74 40.22 -14.32
C THR A 356 -4.41 39.49 -15.48
N LEU A 357 -5.50 40.04 -15.99
CA LEU A 357 -6.24 39.51 -17.13
C LEU A 357 -5.73 40.08 -18.46
N GLN A 358 -6.16 39.49 -19.58
CA GLN A 358 -5.78 39.93 -20.94
C GLN A 358 -6.28 41.35 -21.23
N ASP A 359 -7.45 41.70 -20.71
CA ASP A 359 -8.07 43.03 -20.78
C ASP A 359 -7.44 44.07 -19.85
N THR A 360 -6.31 43.74 -19.20
CA THR A 360 -5.58 44.54 -18.20
C THR A 360 -6.24 44.66 -16.83
N THR A 361 -7.37 43.98 -16.59
CA THR A 361 -7.98 43.93 -15.25
C THR A 361 -7.04 43.25 -14.26
N THR A 362 -6.69 43.96 -13.19
CA THR A 362 -5.91 43.43 -12.06
C THR A 362 -6.78 43.10 -10.86
N LEU A 363 -6.54 41.94 -10.28
CA LEU A 363 -7.08 41.46 -9.01
C LEU A 363 -5.94 41.36 -7.99
N LEU A 364 -6.14 41.88 -6.78
CA LEU A 364 -5.14 41.82 -5.70
C LEU A 364 -5.72 41.10 -4.48
N ASP A 365 -4.94 40.17 -3.93
CA ASP A 365 -5.30 39.39 -2.75
C ASP A 365 -4.62 39.93 -1.49
N HIS A 366 -5.37 40.60 -0.63
CA HIS A 366 -4.86 41.14 0.63
C HIS A 366 -5.00 40.16 1.80
N GLY A 367 -5.42 38.91 1.55
CA GLY A 367 -5.71 37.92 2.59
C GLY A 367 -7.22 37.78 2.82
N PRO A 368 -7.82 38.55 3.76
CA PRO A 368 -9.27 38.55 4.02
C PRO A 368 -10.07 39.43 3.04
N LYS A 369 -9.38 40.15 2.14
CA LYS A 369 -9.98 41.07 1.18
C LYS A 369 -9.35 40.88 -0.20
N VAL A 370 -10.18 40.81 -1.23
CA VAL A 370 -9.75 40.78 -2.64
C VAL A 370 -10.27 42.05 -3.32
N THR A 371 -9.45 42.71 -4.12
CA THR A 371 -9.82 43.95 -4.83
C THR A 371 -9.70 43.78 -6.33
N SER A 372 -10.62 44.37 -7.10
CA SER A 372 -10.59 44.43 -8.57
C SER A 372 -10.46 45.86 -9.07
N SER A 373 -9.73 46.04 -10.16
CA SER A 373 -9.61 47.31 -10.89
C SER A 373 -10.78 47.59 -11.85
N HIS A 374 -11.48 46.55 -12.32
CA HIS A 374 -12.61 46.68 -13.26
C HIS A 374 -13.76 45.73 -12.89
N ASN A 375 -14.96 46.03 -13.40
CA ASN A 375 -16.16 45.21 -13.22
C ASN A 375 -16.37 44.33 -14.45
N THR A 376 -15.61 43.24 -14.56
CA THR A 376 -15.78 42.23 -15.62
C THR A 376 -16.31 40.93 -15.06
N LYS A 377 -17.00 40.14 -15.89
CA LYS A 377 -17.57 38.84 -15.49
C LYS A 377 -16.46 37.88 -15.05
N GLU A 378 -15.34 37.91 -15.77
CA GLU A 378 -14.14 37.14 -15.51
C GLU A 378 -13.54 37.50 -14.15
N ALA A 379 -13.45 38.80 -13.84
CA ALA A 379 -12.93 39.26 -12.55
C ALA A 379 -13.81 38.81 -11.38
N ARG A 380 -15.14 38.94 -11.50
CA ARG A 380 -16.09 38.46 -10.47
C ARG A 380 -16.02 36.96 -10.28
N ALA A 381 -15.98 36.19 -11.38
CA ALA A 381 -15.84 34.75 -11.33
C ALA A 381 -14.54 34.32 -10.63
N ILE A 382 -13.41 34.98 -10.90
CA ILE A 382 -12.14 34.72 -10.21
C ILE A 382 -12.23 35.12 -8.73
N MET A 383 -12.87 36.23 -8.40
CA MET A 383 -13.08 36.65 -7.00
C MET A 383 -13.89 35.62 -6.22
N ILE A 384 -15.02 35.15 -6.77
CA ILE A 384 -15.88 34.12 -6.17
C ILE A 384 -15.13 32.79 -6.03
N ALA A 385 -14.40 32.38 -7.07
CA ALA A 385 -13.51 31.23 -7.07
C ALA A 385 -12.45 31.34 -5.94
N MET A 386 -11.84 32.52 -5.77
CA MET A 386 -10.90 32.78 -4.69
C MET A 386 -11.57 32.68 -3.32
N ALA A 387 -12.79 33.18 -3.14
CA ALA A 387 -13.54 33.06 -1.89
C ALA A 387 -13.84 31.59 -1.52
N GLN A 388 -14.34 30.80 -2.47
CA GLN A 388 -14.58 29.36 -2.28
C GLN A 388 -13.28 28.62 -1.98
N ALA A 389 -12.21 28.92 -2.72
CA ALA A 389 -10.90 28.32 -2.52
C ALA A 389 -10.31 28.69 -1.15
N LYS A 390 -10.54 29.92 -0.69
CA LYS A 390 -10.20 30.42 0.64
C LYS A 390 -11.11 29.90 1.75
N GLY A 391 -12.15 29.12 1.43
CA GLY A 391 -13.06 28.55 2.42
C GLY A 391 -13.82 29.62 3.21
N TRP A 392 -14.10 30.77 2.59
CA TRP A 392 -14.86 31.84 3.24
C TRP A 392 -16.29 31.38 3.49
N SER A 393 -16.76 31.57 4.73
CA SER A 393 -18.11 31.15 5.15
C SER A 393 -19.18 32.14 4.70
N SER A 394 -18.81 33.40 4.48
CA SER A 394 -19.65 34.41 3.87
C SER A 394 -18.81 35.50 3.21
N VAL A 395 -19.41 36.21 2.27
CA VAL A 395 -18.76 37.29 1.52
C VAL A 395 -19.58 38.58 1.55
N THR A 396 -18.88 39.71 1.56
CA THR A 396 -19.46 41.05 1.47
C THR A 396 -18.78 41.80 0.32
N PHE A 397 -19.58 42.38 -0.56
CA PHE A 397 -19.10 43.17 -1.70
C PHE A 397 -19.22 44.68 -1.42
N LYS A 398 -18.22 45.45 -1.86
CA LYS A 398 -18.24 46.92 -1.84
C LYS A 398 -17.76 47.45 -3.18
N GLY A 399 -18.49 48.40 -3.78
CA GLY A 399 -18.17 48.99 -5.07
C GLY A 399 -19.40 49.66 -5.71
N PRO A 400 -19.37 49.92 -7.02
CA PRO A 400 -20.53 50.40 -7.78
C PRO A 400 -21.75 49.48 -7.63
N ALA A 401 -22.97 50.04 -7.68
CA ALA A 401 -24.22 49.29 -7.48
C ALA A 401 -24.34 48.08 -8.43
N ASP A 402 -23.99 48.27 -9.70
CA ASP A 402 -24.02 47.20 -10.72
C ASP A 402 -23.05 46.07 -10.41
N PHE A 403 -21.88 46.38 -9.84
CA PHE A 403 -20.91 45.38 -9.40
C PHE A 403 -21.45 44.58 -8.21
N VAL A 404 -21.98 45.28 -7.19
CA VAL A 404 -22.49 44.63 -5.98
C VAL A 404 -23.64 43.70 -6.31
N ARG A 405 -24.58 44.14 -7.16
CA ARG A 405 -25.71 43.31 -7.59
C ARG A 405 -25.26 42.07 -8.37
N ALA A 406 -24.42 42.24 -9.38
CA ALA A 406 -23.97 41.12 -10.21
C ALA A 406 -23.10 40.12 -9.40
N ALA A 407 -22.17 40.63 -8.58
CA ALA A 407 -21.27 39.79 -7.79
C ALA A 407 -22.02 39.03 -6.68
N ALA A 408 -23.03 39.64 -6.06
CA ALA A 408 -23.83 38.99 -5.03
C ALA A 408 -24.65 37.82 -5.58
N LEU A 409 -25.34 38.02 -6.71
CA LEU A 409 -26.12 36.97 -7.35
C LEU A 409 -25.23 35.81 -7.84
N GLU A 410 -24.13 36.12 -8.53
CA GLU A 410 -23.17 35.11 -8.99
C GLU A 410 -22.53 34.33 -7.81
N ALA A 411 -22.30 34.98 -6.67
CA ALA A 411 -21.78 34.32 -5.47
C ALA A 411 -22.82 33.36 -4.85
N ALA A 412 -24.09 33.77 -4.79
CA ALA A 412 -25.18 32.94 -4.30
C ALA A 412 -25.43 31.71 -5.19
N GLU A 413 -25.40 31.88 -6.53
CA GLU A 413 -25.48 30.77 -7.50
C GLU A 413 -24.31 29.77 -7.31
N ALA A 414 -23.13 30.29 -6.99
CA ALA A 414 -21.95 29.52 -6.64
C ALA A 414 -22.00 28.90 -5.23
N GLY A 415 -23.08 29.13 -4.46
CA GLY A 415 -23.28 28.54 -3.13
C GLY A 415 -22.51 29.25 -2.00
N LEU A 416 -22.06 30.49 -2.20
CA LEU A 416 -21.46 31.31 -1.15
C LEU A 416 -22.51 32.19 -0.48
N PRO A 417 -22.66 32.13 0.86
CA PRO A 417 -23.50 33.07 1.60
C PRO A 417 -23.02 34.52 1.42
N VAL A 418 -23.93 35.42 1.08
CA VAL A 418 -23.66 36.85 0.89
C VAL A 418 -24.27 37.64 2.05
N THR A 419 -23.55 38.63 2.57
CA THR A 419 -24.05 39.51 3.64
C THR A 419 -23.69 40.97 3.36
N GLY A 420 -24.52 41.90 3.86
CA GLY A 420 -24.25 43.34 3.78
C GLY A 420 -24.57 43.97 2.42
N VAL A 421 -25.52 43.40 1.68
CA VAL A 421 -26.09 43.95 0.44
C VAL A 421 -27.51 44.51 0.71
N PRO A 422 -28.05 45.39 -0.16
CA PRO A 422 -29.42 45.89 -0.05
C PRO A 422 -30.47 44.77 0.12
N GLU A 423 -31.56 45.05 0.85
CA GLU A 423 -32.55 44.04 1.26
C GLU A 423 -33.18 43.26 0.10
N ASP A 424 -33.42 43.93 -1.04
CA ASP A 424 -33.97 43.33 -2.25
C ASP A 424 -33.03 42.30 -2.89
N ILE A 425 -31.71 42.55 -2.82
CA ILE A 425 -30.66 41.65 -3.32
C ILE A 425 -30.42 40.53 -2.31
N GLN A 426 -30.44 40.84 -1.01
CA GLN A 426 -30.26 39.84 0.06
C GLN A 426 -31.34 38.76 -0.02
N ALA A 427 -32.61 39.14 -0.19
CA ALA A 427 -33.72 38.20 -0.34
C ALA A 427 -33.56 37.26 -1.56
N GLN A 428 -33.05 37.79 -2.68
CA GLN A 428 -32.78 36.98 -3.88
C GLN A 428 -31.64 35.98 -3.65
N CYS A 429 -30.55 36.42 -3.02
CA CYS A 429 -29.43 35.55 -2.70
C CYS A 429 -29.84 34.41 -1.75
N ASP A 430 -30.64 34.71 -0.73
CA ASP A 430 -31.09 33.73 0.26
C ASP A 430 -32.00 32.67 -0.37
N GLU A 431 -32.87 33.06 -1.31
CA GLU A 431 -33.73 32.12 -2.05
C GLU A 431 -32.91 31.20 -2.96
N ILE A 432 -31.91 31.73 -3.68
CA ILE A 432 -31.00 30.94 -4.52
C ILE A 432 -30.24 29.89 -3.66
N LEU A 433 -29.74 30.30 -2.50
CA LEU A 433 -29.02 29.41 -1.59
C LEU A 433 -29.93 28.31 -1.02
N LYS A 434 -31.18 28.65 -0.69
CA LYS A 434 -32.19 27.70 -0.19
C LYS A 434 -32.56 26.66 -1.25
N GLN A 435 -32.80 27.08 -2.48
CA GLN A 435 -33.07 26.18 -3.61
C GLN A 435 -31.91 25.22 -3.85
N ARG A 436 -30.68 25.73 -3.77
CA ARG A 436 -29.47 24.95 -3.93
C ARG A 436 -29.26 23.93 -2.81
N GLN A 437 -29.49 24.32 -1.55
CA GLN A 437 -29.43 23.39 -0.41
C GLN A 437 -30.48 22.28 -0.50
N ALA A 438 -31.67 22.57 -1.05
CA ALA A 438 -32.70 21.56 -1.28
C ALA A 438 -32.35 20.54 -2.38
N LEU A 439 -31.45 20.91 -3.30
CA LEU A 439 -31.00 20.09 -4.42
C LEU A 439 -29.67 19.36 -4.17
N GLU A 440 -28.96 19.66 -3.07
CA GLU A 440 -27.62 19.10 -2.80
C GLU A 440 -27.76 17.66 -2.24
N PRO A 441 -27.22 16.62 -2.93
CA PRO A 441 -27.36 15.24 -2.49
C PRO A 441 -26.56 14.97 -1.20
N PRO A 442 -27.03 14.08 -0.30
CA PRO A 442 -26.38 13.79 0.99
C PRO A 442 -24.90 13.38 0.88
N ILE A 443 -24.51 12.80 -0.24
CA ILE A 443 -23.14 12.36 -0.56
C ILE A 443 -22.18 13.54 -0.65
N GLU A 444 -22.63 14.68 -1.18
CA GLU A 444 -21.78 15.87 -1.39
C GLU A 444 -21.50 16.59 -0.08
N THR A 445 -22.50 16.63 0.82
CA THR A 445 -22.37 17.10 2.20
C THR A 445 -21.37 16.24 3.00
N LEU A 446 -21.46 14.91 2.88
CA LEU A 446 -20.50 13.97 3.51
C LEU A 446 -19.08 14.15 2.95
N SER A 447 -18.94 14.34 1.64
CA SER A 447 -17.65 14.62 0.97
C SER A 447 -16.99 15.91 1.48
N ARG A 448 -17.74 17.02 1.57
CA ARG A 448 -17.25 18.29 2.12
C ARG A 448 -16.81 18.18 3.58
N THR A 449 -17.57 17.43 4.39
CA THR A 449 -17.27 17.22 5.81
C THR A 449 -16.00 16.38 6.00
N ALA A 450 -15.86 15.30 5.23
CA ALA A 450 -14.66 14.47 5.22
C ALA A 450 -13.43 15.25 4.72
N HIS A 451 -13.60 16.10 3.71
CA HIS A 451 -12.55 16.96 3.17
C HIS A 451 -12.03 17.98 4.20
N ARG A 452 -12.95 18.59 4.96
CA ARG A 452 -12.62 19.51 6.05
C ARG A 452 -11.80 18.82 7.14
N ALA A 453 -12.21 17.63 7.59
CA ALA A 453 -11.49 16.88 8.60
C ALA A 453 -10.07 16.49 8.14
N ALA A 454 -9.87 16.18 6.85
CA ALA A 454 -8.56 15.90 6.29
C ALA A 454 -7.63 17.13 6.30
N LEU A 455 -8.15 18.31 5.95
CA LEU A 455 -7.39 19.57 5.99
C LEU A 455 -6.94 19.93 7.41
N GLU A 456 -7.81 19.76 8.40
CA GLU A 456 -7.49 20.00 9.82
C GLU A 456 -6.40 19.05 10.34
N ALA A 457 -6.42 17.78 9.92
CA ALA A 457 -5.38 16.81 10.27
C ALA A 457 -4.01 17.20 9.67
N VAL A 458 -3.99 17.71 8.44
CA VAL A 458 -2.76 18.20 7.81
C VAL A 458 -2.23 19.45 8.52
N ALA A 459 -3.10 20.40 8.88
CA ALA A 459 -2.70 21.59 9.64
C ALA A 459 -1.98 21.20 10.95
N GLY A 460 -2.53 20.26 11.71
CA GLY A 460 -1.90 19.77 12.94
C GLY A 460 -0.55 19.09 12.69
N HIS A 461 -0.39 18.39 11.56
CA HIS A 461 0.91 17.82 11.18
C HIS A 461 1.94 18.88 10.79
N ASP A 462 1.52 19.94 10.10
CA ASP A 462 2.39 21.04 9.70
C ASP A 462 2.86 21.87 10.89
N GLU A 463 1.97 22.17 11.83
CA GLU A 463 2.29 22.81 13.11
C GLU A 463 3.35 21.97 13.85
N ALA A 464 3.12 20.66 14.01
CA ALA A 464 4.09 19.77 14.65
C ALA A 464 5.43 19.68 13.91
N ARG A 465 5.44 19.81 12.58
CA ARG A 465 6.67 19.85 11.77
C ARG A 465 7.40 21.17 11.94
N ALA A 466 6.69 22.29 11.96
CA ALA A 466 7.23 23.62 12.16
C ALA A 466 7.86 23.75 13.56
N GLU A 467 7.18 23.27 14.60
CA GLU A 467 7.71 23.20 15.96
C GLU A 467 8.98 22.37 16.04
N LYS A 468 9.00 21.18 15.39
CA LYS A 468 10.21 20.34 15.32
C LYS A 468 11.35 21.02 14.57
N ALA A 469 11.05 21.73 13.49
CA ALA A 469 12.04 22.48 12.72
C ALA A 469 12.61 23.64 13.54
N GLN A 470 11.75 24.38 14.25
CA GLN A 470 12.16 25.47 15.13
C GLN A 470 12.98 24.96 16.32
N ALA A 471 12.59 23.83 16.93
CA ALA A 471 13.36 23.18 17.98
C ALA A 471 14.73 22.72 17.46
N ARG A 472 14.81 22.24 16.22
CA ARG A 472 16.09 21.89 15.58
C ARG A 472 16.96 23.12 15.31
N SER A 473 16.37 24.24 14.86
CA SER A 473 17.08 25.51 14.66
C SER A 473 17.64 26.02 15.98
N LYS A 474 16.81 26.12 17.02
CA LYS A 474 17.22 26.53 18.37
C LYS A 474 18.35 25.67 18.93
N ARG A 475 18.29 24.35 18.74
CA ARG A 475 19.39 23.44 19.15
C ARG A 475 20.65 23.66 18.33
N SER A 476 20.53 23.93 17.03
CA SER A 476 21.65 24.26 16.16
C SER A 476 22.32 25.57 16.59
N GLU A 477 21.53 26.60 16.85
CA GLU A 477 21.98 27.92 17.32
C GLU A 477 22.66 27.84 18.69
N ALA A 478 22.04 27.14 19.65
CA ALA A 478 22.63 26.91 20.98
C ALA A 478 23.96 26.14 20.88
N ARG A 479 24.03 25.15 19.98
CA ARG A 479 25.26 24.39 19.73
C ARG A 479 26.35 25.24 19.09
N THR A 480 26.01 26.10 18.12
CA THR A 480 26.99 27.03 17.52
C THR A 480 27.51 28.02 18.56
N LYS A 481 26.64 28.49 19.47
CA LYS A 481 27.05 29.37 20.57
C LYS A 481 27.99 28.66 21.55
N ALA A 482 27.65 27.44 21.99
CA ALA A 482 28.48 26.65 22.90
C ALA A 482 29.83 26.26 22.29
N LEU A 483 29.87 25.96 20.98
CA LEU A 483 31.13 25.70 20.27
C LEU A 483 32.02 26.95 20.21
N LYS A 484 31.43 28.12 19.99
CA LYS A 484 32.14 29.40 20.01
C LYS A 484 32.68 29.71 21.40
N GLU A 485 31.88 29.55 22.45
CA GLU A 485 32.32 29.74 23.85
C GLU A 485 33.49 28.80 24.22
N LEU A 486 33.47 27.54 23.77
CA LEU A 486 34.58 26.61 23.97
C LEU A 486 35.83 26.99 23.17
N GLU A 487 35.67 27.56 21.97
CA GLU A 487 36.79 28.10 21.19
C GLU A 487 37.41 29.32 21.86
N ASP A 488 36.59 30.24 22.36
CA ASP A 488 37.04 31.42 23.10
C ASP A 488 37.79 31.03 24.38
N VAL A 489 37.30 30.01 25.12
CA VAL A 489 37.99 29.46 26.31
C VAL A 489 39.34 28.83 25.94
N LEU A 490 39.40 28.07 24.86
CA LEU A 490 40.64 27.43 24.39
C LEU A 490 41.67 28.45 23.93
N GLU A 491 41.25 29.55 23.30
CA GLU A 491 42.14 30.64 22.91
C GLU A 491 42.64 31.41 24.14
N ALA A 492 41.78 31.72 25.11
CA ALA A 492 42.14 32.46 26.33
C ALA A 492 43.08 31.69 27.29
N THR A 493 43.14 30.37 27.16
CA THR A 493 44.02 29.48 27.97
C THR A 493 45.23 28.95 27.20
N ARG A 494 45.41 29.35 25.94
CA ARG A 494 46.45 28.85 25.03
C ARG A 494 47.87 28.95 25.58
N ASP A 495 48.17 30.01 26.32
CA ASP A 495 49.52 30.33 26.82
C ASP A 495 49.68 30.10 28.33
N ARG A 496 48.71 29.44 28.99
CA ARG A 496 48.78 29.14 30.44
C ARG A 496 49.20 27.70 30.68
N PHE A 497 50.32 27.51 31.39
CA PHE A 497 50.93 26.20 31.62
C PHE A 497 50.71 25.63 33.03
N ASP A 498 49.85 26.24 33.83
CA ASP A 498 49.52 25.75 35.17
C ASP A 498 48.59 24.51 35.12
N PRO A 499 48.59 23.67 36.18
CA PRO A 499 47.81 22.42 36.22
C PRO A 499 46.30 22.63 36.06
N VAL A 500 45.77 23.76 36.53
CA VAL A 500 44.33 24.06 36.49
C VAL A 500 43.92 24.42 35.06
N SER A 501 44.69 25.28 34.39
CA SER A 501 44.47 25.62 32.98
C SER A 501 44.56 24.39 32.06
N ARG A 502 45.49 23.46 32.33
CA ARG A 502 45.57 22.19 31.57
C ARG A 502 44.33 21.32 31.73
N ALA A 503 43.78 21.23 32.94
CA ALA A 503 42.54 20.51 33.19
C ALA A 503 41.36 21.16 32.46
N VAL A 504 41.27 22.50 32.47
CA VAL A 504 40.24 23.25 31.74
C VAL A 504 40.35 23.04 30.23
N VAL A 505 41.55 23.08 29.65
CA VAL A 505 41.78 22.79 28.22
C VAL A 505 41.38 21.37 27.86
N GLN A 506 41.68 20.39 28.72
CA GLN A 506 41.30 19.00 28.51
C GLN A 506 39.78 18.82 28.50
N VAL A 507 39.08 19.41 29.47
CA VAL A 507 37.62 19.38 29.56
C VAL A 507 36.98 20.11 28.36
N ALA A 508 37.50 21.28 27.98
CA ALA A 508 37.00 22.05 26.85
C ALA A 508 37.21 21.31 25.51
N ARG A 509 38.35 20.63 25.31
CA ARG A 509 38.59 19.77 24.14
C ARG A 509 37.68 18.54 24.13
N GLN A 510 37.44 17.94 25.29
CA GLN A 510 36.54 16.79 25.43
C GLN A 510 35.09 17.19 25.12
N GLU A 511 34.63 18.33 25.61
CA GLU A 511 33.27 18.83 25.35
C GLU A 511 33.13 19.35 23.91
N LYS A 512 34.16 20.00 23.34
CA LYS A 512 34.20 20.36 21.90
C LYS A 512 34.11 19.12 21.03
N ARG A 513 34.84 18.04 21.37
CA ARG A 513 34.77 16.73 20.69
C ARG A 513 33.39 16.10 20.85
N ARG A 514 32.79 16.15 22.04
CA ARG A 514 31.42 15.66 22.29
C ARG A 514 30.38 16.42 21.48
N LEU A 515 30.48 17.74 21.42
CA LEU A 515 29.58 18.59 20.65
C LEU A 515 29.81 18.46 19.15
N THR A 516 31.02 18.17 18.65
CA THR A 516 31.25 17.90 17.21
C THR A 516 30.87 16.47 16.83
N SER A 517 31.19 15.47 17.65
CA SER A 517 30.81 14.07 17.46
C SER A 517 29.31 13.83 17.62
N ALA A 518 28.60 14.62 18.43
CA ALA A 518 27.14 14.66 18.46
C ALA A 518 26.49 15.21 17.17
N GLY A 519 27.28 15.69 16.20
CA GLY A 519 26.86 15.90 14.80
C GLY A 519 26.59 14.60 14.06
N ILE A 520 27.14 13.49 14.57
CA ILE A 520 26.85 12.12 14.18
C ILE A 520 26.15 11.49 15.38
N SER A 521 24.85 11.76 15.53
CA SER A 521 24.06 11.00 16.50
C SER A 521 23.40 9.83 15.75
N PRO A 522 23.74 8.57 16.06
CA PRO A 522 22.77 7.50 16.04
C PRO A 522 21.61 7.98 16.91
N ARG A 523 20.38 7.99 16.35
CA ARG A 523 19.17 8.49 17.01
C ARG A 523 19.13 8.13 18.50
N GLY A 524 19.23 9.16 19.35
CA GLY A 524 19.03 9.03 20.79
C GLY A 524 17.72 8.32 21.08
N HIS A 525 17.82 7.25 21.86
CA HIS A 525 16.69 6.55 22.43
C HIS A 525 15.99 7.49 23.42
N SER A 526 14.70 7.74 23.19
CA SER A 526 13.78 8.06 24.27
C SER A 526 13.69 6.85 25.22
N PRO A 527 13.36 7.02 26.51
CA PRO A 527 12.85 5.91 27.30
C PRO A 527 11.75 5.23 26.49
N ALA A 528 11.85 3.92 26.32
CA ALA A 528 11.07 3.17 25.34
C ALA A 528 9.56 3.31 25.62
N MET A 529 8.93 4.26 24.94
CA MET A 529 7.57 4.07 24.49
C MET A 529 7.66 3.05 23.35
N PRO A 530 6.97 1.89 23.44
CA PRO A 530 7.06 0.88 22.41
C PRO A 530 6.65 1.50 21.08
N SER A 531 7.56 1.46 20.10
CA SER A 531 7.22 1.88 18.76
C SER A 531 6.18 0.90 18.20
N LYS A 532 5.16 1.41 17.50
CA LYS A 532 4.18 0.59 16.73
C LYS A 532 4.83 -0.35 15.70
N ASP A 533 6.15 -0.25 15.50
CA ASP A 533 6.92 -0.98 14.49
C ASP A 533 8.12 -1.76 15.06
N ALA A 534 8.24 -1.90 16.39
CA ALA A 534 9.36 -2.63 17.03
C ALA A 534 9.30 -4.15 16.81
N ASP A 535 8.18 -4.68 16.32
CA ASP A 535 7.93 -6.12 16.11
C ASP A 535 8.56 -6.72 14.84
N LYS A 536 9.40 -5.98 14.12
CA LYS A 536 9.91 -6.41 12.81
C LYS A 536 11.18 -7.26 12.83
N ALA A 537 11.85 -7.44 13.99
CA ALA A 537 13.14 -8.13 14.08
C ALA A 537 13.08 -9.66 14.29
N GLY A 538 11.91 -10.26 14.60
CA GLY A 538 11.79 -11.72 14.80
C GLY A 538 11.50 -12.48 13.50
N SER A 539 11.91 -13.76 13.37
CA SER A 539 11.61 -14.61 12.20
C SER A 539 10.10 -14.70 11.93
N ALA A 540 9.67 -14.93 10.68
CA ALA A 540 8.25 -15.02 10.32
C ALA A 540 7.47 -16.05 11.14
N LYS A 541 8.12 -17.17 11.51
CA LYS A 541 7.60 -18.21 12.41
C LYS A 541 7.43 -17.68 13.83
N MET A 542 8.44 -17.00 14.38
CA MET A 542 8.36 -16.38 15.71
C MET A 542 7.33 -15.26 15.80
N ARG A 543 7.13 -14.47 14.74
CA ARG A 543 6.07 -13.45 14.68
C ARG A 543 4.67 -14.06 14.59
N ARG A 544 4.50 -15.23 13.95
CA ARG A 544 3.21 -15.93 13.88
C ARG A 544 2.88 -16.56 15.22
N ILE A 545 3.87 -17.19 15.87
CA ILE A 545 3.76 -17.75 17.22
C ILE A 545 3.50 -16.64 18.24
N ARG A 546 4.26 -15.55 18.21
CA ARG A 546 4.07 -14.40 19.13
C ARG A 546 2.74 -13.70 18.92
N ARG A 547 2.27 -13.50 17.69
CA ARG A 547 0.92 -12.95 17.43
C ARG A 547 -0.20 -13.90 17.82
N ARG A 548 0.05 -15.22 17.79
CA ARG A 548 -0.87 -16.23 18.31
C ARG A 548 -0.89 -16.20 19.83
N LEU A 549 0.27 -16.11 20.48
CA LEU A 549 0.39 -15.94 21.93
C LEU A 549 -0.26 -14.64 22.40
N GLN A 550 0.02 -13.49 21.77
CA GLN A 550 -0.59 -12.21 22.15
C GLN A 550 -2.10 -12.20 21.95
N ARG A 551 -2.62 -12.84 20.89
CA ARG A 551 -4.07 -13.02 20.71
C ARG A 551 -4.66 -13.95 21.76
N HIS A 552 -3.95 -15.02 22.12
CA HIS A 552 -4.35 -15.94 23.17
C HIS A 552 -4.35 -15.26 24.55
N GLU A 553 -3.30 -14.49 24.87
CA GLU A 553 -3.17 -13.68 26.09
C GLU A 553 -4.25 -12.59 26.16
N ALA A 554 -4.55 -11.91 25.05
CA ALA A 554 -5.61 -10.90 24.99
C ALA A 554 -7.00 -11.52 25.19
N ALA A 555 -7.26 -12.68 24.56
CA ALA A 555 -8.51 -13.42 24.73
C ALA A 555 -8.66 -13.99 26.15
N GLU A 556 -7.56 -14.45 26.76
CA GLU A 556 -7.53 -14.92 28.14
C GLU A 556 -7.79 -13.77 29.12
N LEU A 557 -7.11 -12.63 28.98
CA LEU A 557 -7.35 -11.44 29.80
C LEU A 557 -8.78 -10.89 29.63
N ALA A 558 -9.36 -10.98 28.43
CA ALA A 558 -10.76 -10.61 28.20
C ALA A 558 -11.73 -11.53 28.96
N ARG A 559 -11.50 -12.85 28.93
CA ARG A 559 -12.29 -13.83 29.70
C ARG A 559 -12.15 -13.63 31.20
N MET A 560 -10.95 -13.34 31.69
CA MET A 560 -10.72 -13.02 33.11
C MET A 560 -11.49 -11.75 33.53
N LYS A 561 -11.49 -10.70 32.70
CA LYS A 561 -12.22 -9.45 32.99
C LYS A 561 -13.74 -9.61 32.96
N ALA A 562 -14.24 -10.60 32.24
CA ALA A 562 -15.67 -10.90 32.13
C ALA A 562 -16.20 -11.74 33.30
N VAL A 563 -15.34 -12.26 34.19
CA VAL A 563 -15.79 -12.97 35.39
C VAL A 563 -16.68 -12.05 36.24
N PRO A 564 -17.85 -12.51 36.71
CA PRO A 564 -18.73 -11.70 37.53
C PRO A 564 -18.01 -11.17 38.77
N VAL A 565 -18.15 -9.86 39.02
CA VAL A 565 -17.47 -9.21 40.15
C VAL A 565 -17.87 -9.79 41.50
N ASP A 566 -19.09 -10.35 41.64
CA ASP A 566 -19.54 -11.03 42.88
C ASP A 566 -18.61 -12.17 43.28
N VAL A 567 -18.18 -12.97 42.29
CA VAL A 567 -17.39 -14.17 42.53
C VAL A 567 -16.02 -13.76 43.07
N VAL A 568 -15.40 -12.77 42.43
CA VAL A 568 -14.08 -12.25 42.83
C VAL A 568 -14.16 -11.52 44.17
N ALA A 569 -15.19 -10.69 44.38
CA ALA A 569 -15.40 -9.97 45.63
C ALA A 569 -15.67 -10.92 46.80
N THR A 570 -16.49 -11.96 46.60
CA THR A 570 -16.78 -12.97 47.64
C THR A 570 -15.52 -13.74 48.03
N LEU A 571 -14.69 -14.14 47.05
CA LEU A 571 -13.40 -14.81 47.31
C LEU A 571 -12.42 -13.90 48.07
N GLY A 572 -12.49 -12.58 47.86
CA GLY A 572 -11.74 -11.57 48.63
C GLY A 572 -12.35 -11.22 50.00
N GLY A 573 -13.44 -11.88 50.42
CA GLY A 573 -14.11 -11.64 51.70
C GLY A 573 -14.96 -10.37 51.75
N TRP A 574 -15.36 -9.84 50.59
CA TRP A 574 -16.28 -8.71 50.50
C TRP A 574 -17.74 -9.17 50.54
N THR A 575 -18.58 -8.45 51.28
CA THR A 575 -20.02 -8.71 51.37
C THR A 575 -20.80 -7.69 50.57
N LEU A 576 -21.80 -8.14 49.80
CA LEU A 576 -22.68 -7.25 49.04
C LEU A 576 -23.53 -6.42 50.02
N ALA A 577 -23.43 -5.09 49.94
CA ALA A 577 -24.16 -4.20 50.83
C ALA A 577 -25.66 -4.10 50.42
N PRO A 578 -26.59 -4.07 51.39
CA PRO A 578 -28.01 -3.90 51.11
C PRO A 578 -28.30 -2.53 50.45
N ARG A 579 -29.11 -2.55 49.39
CA ARG A 579 -29.41 -1.40 48.53
C ARG A 579 -30.32 -0.37 49.24
N PRO A 580 -30.05 0.95 49.15
CA PRO A 580 -31.03 1.97 49.53
C PRO A 580 -32.19 2.03 48.52
N ALA A 581 -33.42 2.20 49.01
CA ALA A 581 -34.66 1.99 48.25
C ALA A 581 -34.94 2.97 47.07
N ALA A 582 -34.04 3.90 46.74
CA ALA A 582 -34.33 5.06 45.89
C ALA A 582 -33.30 5.32 44.78
N ASP A 583 -32.78 4.28 44.10
CA ASP A 583 -32.05 4.48 42.84
C ASP A 583 -32.92 4.12 41.63
N ASN A 584 -33.47 5.16 40.98
CA ASN A 584 -34.32 5.04 39.78
C ASN A 584 -33.52 4.79 38.49
N ARG A 585 -32.17 4.84 38.50
CA ARG A 585 -31.34 4.69 37.29
C ARG A 585 -30.95 3.25 36.97
N ASP A 586 -31.06 2.34 37.94
CA ASP A 586 -30.77 0.91 37.77
C ASP A 586 -31.73 0.05 38.62
N PRO A 587 -33.00 -0.12 38.19
CA PRO A 587 -34.04 -0.77 38.99
C PRO A 587 -33.75 -2.24 39.33
N GLN A 588 -32.87 -2.89 38.56
CA GLN A 588 -32.51 -4.30 38.67
C GLN A 588 -31.10 -4.54 39.23
N GLY A 589 -30.33 -3.49 39.57
CA GLY A 589 -28.95 -3.62 40.09
C GLY A 589 -27.97 -4.25 39.09
N LYS A 590 -28.21 -4.07 37.79
CA LYS A 590 -27.43 -4.68 36.70
C LYS A 590 -26.21 -3.86 36.29
N GLN A 591 -26.17 -2.57 36.63
CA GLN A 591 -25.15 -1.61 36.23
C GLN A 591 -24.18 -1.26 37.36
N THR A 592 -24.64 -1.21 38.63
CA THR A 592 -23.78 -0.85 39.77
C THR A 592 -24.03 -1.69 41.01
N ARG A 593 -22.96 -2.04 41.74
CA ARG A 593 -23.00 -2.85 42.98
C ARG A 593 -22.01 -2.33 44.02
N THR A 594 -22.38 -2.41 45.28
CA THR A 594 -21.53 -1.93 46.40
C THR A 594 -21.20 -3.08 47.32
N TYR A 595 -19.92 -3.23 47.66
CA TYR A 595 -19.44 -4.26 48.59
C TYR A 595 -18.70 -3.64 49.76
N THR A 596 -18.82 -4.27 50.92
CA THR A 596 -18.21 -3.84 52.18
C THR A 596 -17.34 -4.94 52.78
N ARG A 597 -16.19 -4.57 53.33
CA ARG A 597 -15.32 -5.48 54.09
C ARG A 597 -14.76 -4.71 55.29
N GLY A 598 -15.29 -5.00 56.48
CA GLY A 598 -14.98 -4.21 57.68
C GLY A 598 -15.37 -2.74 57.50
N SER A 599 -14.39 -1.84 57.57
CA SER A 599 -14.61 -0.39 57.35
C SER A 599 -14.42 0.05 55.90
N GLU A 600 -14.05 -0.85 54.99
CA GLU A 600 -13.80 -0.53 53.58
C GLU A 600 -15.07 -0.71 52.73
N THR A 601 -15.19 0.10 51.68
CA THR A 601 -16.31 0.07 50.73
C THR A 601 -15.79 0.20 49.31
N ILE A 602 -16.20 -0.72 48.45
CA ILE A 602 -15.94 -0.68 47.01
C ILE A 602 -17.24 -0.59 46.22
N GLU A 603 -17.22 0.23 45.17
CA GLU A 603 -18.30 0.37 44.21
C GLU A 603 -17.84 -0.23 42.88
N ALA A 604 -18.58 -1.21 42.38
CA ALA A 604 -18.36 -1.87 41.10
C ALA A 604 -19.40 -1.38 40.09
N SER A 605 -18.95 -1.00 38.89
CA SER A 605 -19.78 -0.58 37.76
C SER A 605 -19.53 -1.46 36.54
N HIS A 606 -20.60 -1.85 35.85
CA HIS A 606 -20.53 -2.66 34.65
C HIS A 606 -20.29 -1.79 33.41
N MET A 607 -19.22 -2.07 32.66
CA MET A 607 -18.78 -1.29 31.49
C MET A 607 -18.85 -2.16 30.23
N GLY A 608 -20.07 -2.42 29.76
CA GLY A 608 -20.33 -3.20 28.55
C GLY A 608 -20.14 -4.70 28.75
N THR A 609 -18.90 -5.20 28.68
CA THR A 609 -18.58 -6.64 28.76
C THR A 609 -17.71 -7.03 29.96
N PHE A 610 -17.40 -6.09 30.87
CA PHE A 610 -16.59 -6.33 32.05
C PHE A 610 -16.93 -5.36 33.19
N TRP A 611 -16.49 -5.71 34.41
CA TRP A 611 -16.69 -4.89 35.61
C TRP A 611 -15.45 -4.08 35.96
N VAL A 612 -15.68 -2.85 36.43
CA VAL A 612 -14.66 -1.95 36.98
C VAL A 612 -15.04 -1.60 38.40
N TRP A 613 -14.09 -1.57 39.32
CA TRP A 613 -14.32 -1.23 40.73
C TRP A 613 -13.52 0.00 41.16
N LYS A 614 -14.01 0.67 42.20
CA LYS A 614 -13.33 1.79 42.86
C LYS A 614 -13.60 1.73 44.37
N ASN A 615 -12.56 1.95 45.17
CA ASN A 615 -12.65 2.10 46.61
C ASN A 615 -12.97 3.55 46.97
N SER A 616 -14.05 3.76 47.71
CA SER A 616 -14.55 5.10 48.02
C SER A 616 -13.67 5.86 49.03
N LYS A 617 -12.80 5.16 49.78
CA LYS A 617 -11.88 5.77 50.77
C LYS A 617 -10.45 5.95 50.25
N THR A 618 -9.89 4.94 49.57
CA THR A 618 -8.48 4.98 49.11
C THR A 618 -8.32 5.52 47.70
N GLY A 619 -9.40 5.59 46.91
CA GLY A 619 -9.37 5.97 45.50
C GLY A 619 -8.76 4.91 44.56
N ALA A 620 -8.31 3.77 45.10
CA ALA A 620 -7.83 2.64 44.31
C ALA A 620 -8.97 2.07 43.46
N GLY A 621 -8.67 1.62 42.24
CA GLY A 621 -9.67 1.05 41.35
C GLY A 621 -9.04 0.41 40.11
N GLY A 622 -9.83 -0.41 39.42
CA GLY A 622 -9.36 -1.17 38.27
C GLY A 622 -10.37 -2.21 37.80
N SER A 623 -9.91 -3.20 37.05
CA SER A 623 -10.71 -4.36 36.66
C SER A 623 -10.84 -5.38 37.79
N VAL A 624 -11.69 -6.40 37.63
CA VAL A 624 -11.79 -7.52 38.57
C VAL A 624 -10.44 -8.24 38.81
N ILE A 625 -9.52 -8.22 37.84
CA ILE A 625 -8.16 -8.75 38.00
C ILE A 625 -7.39 -7.90 39.02
N ASP A 626 -7.55 -6.57 38.95
CA ASP A 626 -6.88 -5.64 39.86
C ASP A 626 -7.48 -5.72 41.28
N LEU A 627 -8.78 -6.05 41.40
CA LEU A 627 -9.43 -6.34 42.68
C LEU A 627 -8.79 -7.57 43.33
N TRP A 628 -8.69 -8.67 42.57
CA TRP A 628 -8.09 -9.92 43.07
C TRP A 628 -6.64 -9.72 43.52
N ARG A 629 -5.84 -8.97 42.75
CA ARG A 629 -4.44 -8.66 43.10
C ARG A 629 -4.29 -7.74 44.30
N ALA A 630 -5.25 -6.83 44.51
CA ALA A 630 -5.29 -5.98 45.70
C ALA A 630 -5.57 -6.81 46.97
N ASP A 631 -6.41 -7.84 46.86
CA ASP A 631 -6.75 -8.75 47.97
C ASP A 631 -5.71 -9.86 48.20
N HIS A 632 -4.83 -10.10 47.22
CA HIS A 632 -3.74 -11.08 47.30
C HIS A 632 -2.38 -10.40 47.07
N PRO A 633 -1.92 -9.53 48.00
CA PRO A 633 -0.66 -8.82 47.87
C PRO A 633 0.51 -9.81 47.87
N GLY A 634 1.32 -9.76 46.81
CA GLY A 634 2.40 -10.73 46.55
C GLY A 634 2.12 -11.65 45.36
N SER A 635 0.87 -11.69 44.89
CA SER A 635 0.49 -12.52 43.75
C SER A 635 0.98 -11.96 42.40
N THR A 636 1.53 -12.85 41.56
CA THR A 636 1.92 -12.50 40.19
C THR A 636 0.73 -12.56 39.23
N LEU A 637 0.84 -11.94 38.05
CA LEU A 637 -0.22 -12.04 37.02
C LEU A 637 -0.46 -13.48 36.55
N ASN A 638 0.54 -14.37 36.65
CA ASN A 638 0.37 -15.79 36.32
C ASN A 638 -0.45 -16.53 37.38
N GLU A 639 -0.20 -16.26 38.66
CA GLU A 639 -1.02 -16.83 39.75
C GLU A 639 -2.47 -16.35 39.66
N ALA A 640 -2.68 -15.09 39.26
CA ALA A 640 -4.02 -14.58 38.94
C ALA A 640 -4.68 -15.35 37.79
N ARG A 641 -3.93 -15.72 36.75
CA ARG A 641 -4.47 -16.51 35.62
C ARG A 641 -4.91 -17.89 36.07
N ASP A 642 -4.10 -18.58 36.88
CA ASP A 642 -4.43 -19.92 37.36
C ASP A 642 -5.66 -19.90 38.27
N ALA A 643 -5.77 -18.90 39.15
CA ALA A 643 -6.97 -18.70 39.97
C ALA A 643 -8.23 -18.44 39.12
N PHE A 644 -8.14 -17.56 38.11
CA PHE A 644 -9.29 -17.25 37.25
C PHE A 644 -9.67 -18.42 36.33
N ARG A 645 -8.73 -19.27 35.91
CA ARG A 645 -9.04 -20.52 35.18
C ARG A 645 -9.86 -21.46 36.05
N ALA A 646 -9.44 -21.69 37.30
CA ALA A 646 -10.18 -22.53 38.24
C ALA A 646 -11.60 -21.98 38.52
N ILE A 647 -11.74 -20.65 38.63
CA ILE A 647 -13.05 -19.99 38.77
C ILE A 647 -13.92 -20.22 37.53
N LEU A 648 -13.37 -20.01 36.33
CA LEU A 648 -14.10 -20.21 35.08
C LEU A 648 -14.49 -21.67 34.86
N ASP A 649 -13.60 -22.61 35.19
CA ASP A 649 -13.88 -24.05 35.09
C ASP A 649 -15.02 -24.46 36.03
N ARG A 650 -15.06 -23.90 37.25
CA ARG A 650 -16.16 -24.11 38.19
C ARG A 650 -17.47 -23.49 37.73
N LEU A 651 -17.43 -22.27 37.20
CA LEU A 651 -18.61 -21.60 36.64
C LEU A 651 -19.17 -22.36 35.42
N ASN A 652 -18.30 -22.93 34.60
CA ASN A 652 -18.70 -23.76 33.46
C ASN A 652 -19.20 -25.14 33.91
N ALA A 653 -18.65 -25.72 34.99
CA ALA A 653 -19.10 -26.99 35.55
C ALA A 653 -20.46 -26.89 36.28
N GLU A 654 -20.78 -25.72 36.84
CA GLU A 654 -22.08 -25.43 37.46
C GLU A 654 -23.17 -25.09 36.41
N GLN A 655 -22.81 -24.94 35.13
CA GLN A 655 -23.72 -24.83 33.98
C GLN A 655 -23.94 -26.20 33.31
N THR A 656 -24.73 -27.07 33.94
CA THR A 656 -25.29 -28.25 33.25
C THR A 656 -26.41 -27.79 32.30
N PRO A 657 -26.44 -28.18 31.01
CA PRO A 657 -27.48 -27.68 30.11
C PRO A 657 -28.80 -28.41 30.36
N ALA A 658 -29.73 -27.72 31.00
CA ALA A 658 -31.14 -27.89 30.73
C ALA A 658 -31.43 -27.22 29.38
N ASP A 659 -31.89 -28.00 28.42
CA ASP A 659 -32.69 -27.61 27.25
C ASP A 659 -32.35 -26.23 26.64
N GLU A 660 -31.27 -26.16 25.86
CA GLU A 660 -30.93 -24.95 25.09
C GLU A 660 -30.85 -25.25 23.59
N THR A 661 -31.80 -24.65 22.89
CA THR A 661 -31.75 -24.24 21.48
C THR A 661 -30.34 -23.85 21.01
N PRO A 662 -29.95 -24.14 19.75
CA PRO A 662 -28.59 -23.91 19.26
C PRO A 662 -28.19 -22.43 19.39
N PRO A 663 -26.93 -22.13 19.76
CA PRO A 663 -26.48 -20.76 19.99
C PRO A 663 -26.50 -19.95 18.69
N GLU A 664 -27.14 -18.78 18.76
CA GLU A 664 -27.09 -17.74 17.74
C GLU A 664 -25.64 -17.48 17.28
N TYR A 665 -25.46 -17.51 15.96
CA TYR A 665 -24.26 -17.10 15.23
C TYR A 665 -23.89 -15.64 15.57
N ALA A 666 -23.17 -15.41 16.66
CA ALA A 666 -22.77 -14.07 17.06
C ALA A 666 -21.36 -14.00 17.66
N SER A 667 -20.36 -14.35 16.85
CA SER A 667 -19.25 -13.41 16.70
C SER A 667 -19.33 -12.88 15.27
N ARG A 668 -19.78 -11.64 15.08
CA ARG A 668 -19.66 -10.95 13.79
C ARG A 668 -18.17 -10.84 13.47
N HIS A 669 -17.63 -11.84 12.79
CA HIS A 669 -16.38 -11.65 12.07
C HIS A 669 -16.65 -10.55 11.03
N ASP A 670 -15.82 -9.52 11.03
CA ASP A 670 -15.94 -8.42 10.09
C ASP A 670 -15.47 -8.88 8.70
N HIS A 671 -16.43 -9.32 7.88
CA HIS A 671 -16.20 -9.70 6.47
C HIS A 671 -16.34 -8.52 5.51
N THR A 672 -16.41 -7.28 6.00
CA THR A 672 -16.60 -6.07 5.18
C THR A 672 -15.49 -5.93 4.13
N GLU A 673 -14.25 -6.28 4.47
CA GLU A 673 -13.14 -6.23 3.51
C GLU A 673 -13.27 -7.29 2.42
N ALA A 674 -13.68 -8.52 2.75
CA ALA A 674 -13.90 -9.58 1.77
C ALA A 674 -15.08 -9.24 0.84
N ARG A 675 -16.18 -8.71 1.39
CA ARG A 675 -17.35 -8.26 0.62
C ARG A 675 -17.00 -7.12 -0.33
N ARG A 676 -16.32 -6.09 0.16
CA ARG A 676 -15.86 -4.97 -0.66
C ARG A 676 -14.94 -5.44 -1.79
N ARG A 677 -13.99 -6.33 -1.49
CA ARG A 677 -13.08 -6.87 -2.51
C ARG A 677 -13.82 -7.69 -3.56
N TRP A 678 -14.83 -8.47 -3.15
CA TRP A 678 -15.70 -9.21 -4.07
C TRP A 678 -16.45 -8.25 -5.00
N GLU A 679 -17.06 -7.20 -4.44
CA GLU A 679 -17.80 -6.17 -5.19
C GLU A 679 -16.93 -5.42 -6.20
N GLU A 680 -15.64 -5.20 -5.88
CA GLU A 680 -14.66 -4.55 -6.76
C GLU A 680 -14.18 -5.45 -7.92
N VAL A 681 -14.43 -6.78 -7.89
CA VAL A 681 -14.04 -7.68 -9.00
C VAL A 681 -15.01 -7.54 -10.19
N PRO A 682 -14.51 -7.35 -11.43
CA PRO A 682 -15.34 -7.32 -12.65
C PRO A 682 -16.13 -8.62 -12.90
N TYR A 683 -17.14 -8.53 -13.77
CA TYR A 683 -17.93 -9.68 -14.19
C TYR A 683 -17.18 -10.48 -15.27
N ALA A 684 -17.50 -11.77 -15.39
CA ALA A 684 -16.84 -12.68 -16.34
C ALA A 684 -16.99 -12.24 -17.80
N GLN A 685 -17.99 -11.42 -18.14
CA GLN A 685 -18.20 -10.90 -19.49
C GLN A 685 -17.15 -9.85 -19.92
N ASP A 686 -16.52 -9.16 -18.96
CA ASP A 686 -15.75 -7.94 -19.23
C ASP A 686 -14.34 -8.23 -19.76
N GLN A 687 -13.76 -9.41 -19.48
CA GLN A 687 -12.37 -9.75 -19.82
C GLN A 687 -12.22 -11.25 -20.13
N ARG A 688 -11.10 -11.63 -20.76
CA ARG A 688 -10.74 -13.04 -21.01
C ARG A 688 -10.16 -13.66 -19.73
N SER A 689 -10.62 -14.85 -19.37
CA SER A 689 -10.31 -15.51 -18.10
C SER A 689 -9.29 -16.64 -18.25
N TYR A 690 -8.64 -16.98 -17.15
CA TYR A 690 -7.78 -18.16 -17.02
C TYR A 690 -8.51 -19.49 -17.29
N ALA A 691 -9.84 -19.53 -17.13
CA ALA A 691 -10.64 -20.71 -17.39
C ALA A 691 -10.76 -20.97 -18.90
N GLU A 692 -10.82 -19.90 -19.71
CA GLU A 692 -10.79 -19.99 -21.17
C GLU A 692 -9.43 -20.49 -21.69
N ASP A 693 -8.34 -20.32 -20.94
CA ASP A 693 -7.03 -20.92 -21.24
C ASP A 693 -6.91 -22.40 -20.80
N ARG A 694 -7.95 -22.93 -20.15
CA ARG A 694 -8.07 -24.30 -19.67
C ARG A 694 -9.29 -25.00 -20.29
N ASP A 695 -9.70 -24.54 -21.46
CA ASP A 695 -10.77 -25.14 -22.28
C ASP A 695 -12.18 -25.09 -21.65
N ILE A 696 -12.38 -24.27 -20.61
CA ILE A 696 -13.71 -23.96 -20.07
C ILE A 696 -14.28 -22.79 -20.85
N SER A 697 -15.47 -22.95 -21.42
CA SER A 697 -16.05 -21.96 -22.32
C SER A 697 -16.54 -20.73 -21.57
N ARG A 698 -16.55 -19.59 -22.27
CA ARG A 698 -17.16 -18.35 -21.75
C ARG A 698 -18.65 -18.56 -21.44
N ALA A 699 -19.35 -19.41 -22.17
CA ALA A 699 -20.76 -19.72 -21.92
C ALA A 699 -20.97 -20.35 -20.53
N THR A 700 -20.11 -21.28 -20.12
CA THR A 700 -20.15 -21.89 -18.79
C THR A 700 -19.85 -20.89 -17.68
N LEU A 701 -18.93 -19.95 -17.90
CA LEU A 701 -18.69 -18.86 -16.94
C LEU A 701 -19.90 -17.94 -16.79
N LEU A 702 -20.56 -17.61 -17.91
CA LEU A 702 -21.76 -16.78 -17.91
C LEU A 702 -22.96 -17.46 -17.26
N ARG A 703 -22.99 -18.80 -17.23
CA ARG A 703 -24.01 -19.57 -16.50
C ARG A 703 -23.93 -19.37 -14.98
N PHE A 704 -22.76 -19.02 -14.43
CA PHE A 704 -22.52 -18.95 -13.00
C PHE A 704 -22.04 -17.57 -12.53
N THR A 705 -22.48 -16.47 -13.17
CA THR A 705 -22.03 -15.09 -12.88
C THR A 705 -22.24 -14.62 -11.44
N ASP A 706 -23.22 -15.19 -10.74
CA ASP A 706 -23.50 -14.83 -9.33
C ASP A 706 -22.48 -15.42 -8.35
N ALA A 707 -21.83 -16.51 -8.77
CA ALA A 707 -20.86 -17.26 -8.00
C ALA A 707 -19.42 -17.11 -8.52
N VAL A 708 -19.23 -16.68 -9.78
CA VAL A 708 -17.93 -16.58 -10.44
C VAL A 708 -17.70 -15.18 -11.00
N ARG A 709 -16.55 -14.60 -10.65
CA ARG A 709 -16.08 -13.30 -11.18
C ARG A 709 -14.67 -13.42 -11.75
N VAL A 710 -14.29 -12.48 -12.62
CA VAL A 710 -12.98 -12.49 -13.32
C VAL A 710 -12.24 -11.19 -13.03
N GLY A 711 -11.05 -11.32 -12.43
CA GLY A 711 -10.17 -10.20 -12.13
C GLY A 711 -9.52 -9.61 -13.38
N ILE A 712 -8.96 -8.41 -13.23
CA ILE A 712 -8.25 -7.69 -14.31
C ILE A 712 -7.01 -8.46 -14.81
N ASP A 713 -6.48 -9.35 -13.98
CA ASP A 713 -5.38 -10.25 -14.28
C ASP A 713 -5.82 -11.58 -14.91
N GLY A 714 -7.11 -11.75 -15.20
CA GLY A 714 -7.69 -12.99 -15.73
C GLY A 714 -7.95 -14.06 -14.65
N ALA A 715 -7.67 -13.78 -13.37
CA ALA A 715 -7.92 -14.72 -12.27
C ALA A 715 -9.43 -14.93 -12.04
N LEU A 716 -9.84 -16.17 -11.77
CA LEU A 716 -11.20 -16.49 -11.33
C LEU A 716 -11.34 -16.34 -9.84
N TYR A 717 -12.50 -15.83 -9.44
CA TYR A 717 -12.93 -15.64 -8.07
C TYR A 717 -14.24 -16.39 -7.87
N PHE A 718 -14.29 -17.30 -6.90
CA PHE A 718 -15.49 -18.07 -6.60
C PHE A 718 -16.04 -17.71 -5.22
N ALA A 719 -17.29 -17.27 -5.17
CA ALA A 719 -17.93 -16.76 -3.96
C ALA A 719 -18.26 -17.87 -2.96
N HIS A 720 -17.81 -17.72 -1.72
CA HIS A 720 -18.27 -18.51 -0.58
C HIS A 720 -19.31 -17.69 0.20
N ARG A 721 -20.52 -18.23 0.31
CA ARG A 721 -21.68 -17.52 0.89
C ARG A 721 -22.20 -18.19 2.14
N HIS A 722 -22.90 -17.43 2.98
CA HIS A 722 -23.63 -17.99 4.12
C HIS A 722 -24.81 -18.81 3.58
N PRO A 723 -25.04 -20.04 4.06
CA PRO A 723 -26.07 -20.93 3.52
C PRO A 723 -27.48 -20.35 3.65
N GLU A 724 -27.78 -19.67 4.76
CA GLU A 724 -29.12 -19.12 5.01
C GLU A 724 -29.34 -17.72 4.41
N THR A 725 -28.37 -16.80 4.54
CA THR A 725 -28.55 -15.39 4.14
C THR A 725 -28.06 -15.07 2.74
N GLY A 726 -27.27 -15.96 2.11
CA GLY A 726 -26.65 -15.72 0.81
C GLY A 726 -25.53 -14.67 0.82
N ASP A 727 -25.20 -14.10 1.99
CA ASP A 727 -24.17 -13.08 2.13
C ASP A 727 -22.78 -13.62 1.82
N ILE A 728 -21.96 -12.83 1.12
CA ILE A 728 -20.55 -13.16 0.88
C ILE A 728 -19.79 -13.22 2.21
N GLN A 729 -19.22 -14.39 2.49
CA GLN A 729 -18.35 -14.66 3.65
C GLN A 729 -16.87 -14.69 3.25
N GLY A 730 -16.58 -15.04 2.00
CA GLY A 730 -15.23 -15.09 1.45
C GLY A 730 -15.27 -15.47 -0.02
N PHE A 731 -14.10 -15.66 -0.63
CA PHE A 731 -14.00 -16.20 -1.96
C PHE A 731 -12.68 -16.94 -2.15
N GLU A 732 -12.68 -17.97 -2.99
CA GLU A 732 -11.47 -18.61 -3.48
C GLU A 732 -10.99 -17.92 -4.77
N GLN A 733 -9.67 -17.91 -4.99
CA GLN A 733 -9.04 -17.31 -6.16
C GLN A 733 -8.16 -18.34 -6.88
N SER A 734 -8.33 -18.43 -8.20
CA SER A 734 -7.57 -19.32 -9.11
C SER A 734 -7.01 -18.52 -10.29
N ALA A 735 -5.70 -18.57 -10.54
CA ALA A 735 -5.03 -17.74 -11.56
C ALA A 735 -3.84 -18.47 -12.21
N GLU A 736 -3.42 -18.03 -13.40
CA GLU A 736 -2.19 -18.53 -14.03
C GLU A 736 -0.94 -17.96 -13.33
N LYS A 737 -0.14 -18.86 -12.75
CA LYS A 737 1.29 -18.67 -12.38
C LYS A 737 1.62 -17.44 -11.51
N VAL A 738 1.56 -17.65 -10.19
CA VAL A 738 2.64 -17.18 -9.30
C VAL A 738 3.44 -18.41 -8.87
N ARG A 739 4.75 -18.42 -9.20
CA ARG A 739 5.65 -19.57 -9.04
C ARG A 739 5.54 -20.29 -7.69
N ASN A 740 5.62 -21.63 -7.78
CA ASN A 740 5.52 -22.66 -6.74
C ASN A 740 4.15 -22.80 -6.06
N SER A 741 3.43 -23.83 -6.52
CA SER A 741 2.11 -24.37 -6.14
C SER A 741 0.91 -23.79 -6.89
N ASP A 742 0.16 -24.68 -7.56
CA ASP A 742 -1.24 -24.51 -8.00
C ASP A 742 -2.15 -24.38 -6.78
N ARG A 743 -1.88 -23.39 -5.93
CA ARG A 743 -2.66 -23.19 -4.71
C ARG A 743 -3.77 -22.21 -4.98
N VAL A 744 -4.98 -22.73 -4.99
CA VAL A 744 -6.21 -21.98 -4.70
C VAL A 744 -5.95 -21.13 -3.45
N ARG A 745 -6.06 -19.81 -3.59
CA ARG A 745 -5.89 -18.87 -2.48
C ARG A 745 -7.25 -18.42 -1.99
N PHE A 746 -7.51 -18.62 -0.70
CA PHE A 746 -8.72 -18.06 -0.10
C PHE A 746 -8.49 -16.61 0.33
N ALA A 747 -9.52 -15.77 0.20
CA ALA A 747 -9.48 -14.35 0.58
C ALA A 747 -9.03 -14.17 2.04
N GLU A 748 -8.05 -13.27 2.26
CA GLU A 748 -7.61 -12.91 3.61
C GLU A 748 -8.77 -12.21 4.36
N GLY A 749 -9.07 -12.68 5.56
CA GLY A 749 -10.21 -12.20 6.36
C GLY A 749 -11.58 -12.81 5.99
N GLY A 750 -11.65 -13.62 4.93
CA GLY A 750 -12.86 -14.37 4.58
C GLY A 750 -13.01 -15.67 5.38
N VAL A 751 -14.24 -16.17 5.49
CA VAL A 751 -14.55 -17.49 6.07
C VAL A 751 -14.88 -18.49 4.97
N LYS A 752 -14.29 -19.68 5.06
CA LYS A 752 -14.58 -20.79 4.15
C LYS A 752 -15.92 -21.42 4.52
N THR A 753 -16.93 -21.18 3.68
CA THR A 753 -18.18 -21.95 3.65
C THR A 753 -18.15 -22.82 2.41
N LEU A 754 -19.07 -22.63 1.45
CA LEU A 754 -19.11 -23.30 0.15
C LEU A 754 -19.27 -22.28 -0.97
N CYS A 755 -18.58 -22.53 -2.09
CA CYS A 755 -19.00 -21.97 -3.35
C CYS A 755 -19.98 -22.92 -4.03
N VAL A 756 -21.14 -22.40 -4.39
CA VAL A 756 -22.23 -23.16 -5.01
C VAL A 756 -22.43 -22.64 -6.43
N LEU A 757 -22.20 -23.50 -7.42
CA LEU A 757 -22.45 -23.23 -8.83
C LEU A 757 -23.72 -23.97 -9.25
N GLY A 758 -24.75 -23.23 -9.64
CA GLY A 758 -26.08 -23.75 -9.95
C GLY A 758 -27.14 -23.17 -9.03
N ASP A 759 -28.39 -23.54 -9.27
CA ASP A 759 -29.54 -23.02 -8.52
C ASP A 759 -30.00 -24.06 -7.48
N PRO A 760 -29.85 -23.76 -6.18
CA PRO A 760 -30.28 -24.68 -5.12
C PRO A 760 -31.77 -25.00 -5.17
N SER A 761 -32.62 -24.12 -5.69
CA SER A 761 -34.07 -24.34 -5.68
C SER A 761 -34.53 -25.41 -6.69
N THR A 762 -33.73 -25.67 -7.72
CA THR A 762 -34.10 -26.57 -8.84
C THR A 762 -33.23 -27.82 -8.93
N ALA A 763 -32.02 -27.79 -8.35
CA ALA A 763 -31.08 -28.90 -8.46
C ALA A 763 -31.43 -30.07 -7.52
N CYS A 764 -31.53 -31.28 -8.08
CA CYS A 764 -31.76 -32.53 -7.37
C CYS A 764 -30.46 -33.32 -7.10
N ARG A 765 -29.37 -32.94 -7.75
CA ARG A 765 -28.03 -33.55 -7.62
C ARG A 765 -27.01 -32.53 -7.13
N MET A 766 -26.05 -32.95 -6.33
CA MET A 766 -24.92 -32.15 -5.86
C MET A 766 -23.61 -32.92 -6.05
N VAL A 767 -22.60 -32.28 -6.63
CA VAL A 767 -21.23 -32.83 -6.76
C VAL A 767 -20.26 -31.95 -5.99
N VAL A 768 -19.48 -32.54 -5.09
CA VAL A 768 -18.58 -31.83 -4.17
C VAL A 768 -17.12 -31.94 -4.64
N PHE A 769 -16.43 -30.79 -4.72
CA PHE A 769 -15.06 -30.65 -5.23
C PHE A 769 -14.13 -29.93 -4.25
N GLU A 770 -12.83 -30.15 -4.43
CA GLU A 770 -11.79 -29.38 -3.73
C GLU A 770 -11.65 -27.95 -4.26
N SER A 771 -11.86 -27.74 -5.56
CA SER A 771 -11.63 -26.45 -6.21
C SER A 771 -12.76 -26.07 -7.16
N GLY A 772 -13.03 -24.77 -7.27
CA GLY A 772 -14.03 -24.24 -8.19
C GLY A 772 -13.68 -24.49 -9.67
N LEU A 773 -12.39 -24.66 -10.00
CA LEU A 773 -11.97 -25.02 -11.36
C LEU A 773 -12.41 -26.43 -11.75
N ASN A 774 -12.25 -27.41 -10.87
CA ASN A 774 -12.74 -28.77 -11.13
C ASN A 774 -14.27 -28.81 -11.19
N ALA A 775 -14.95 -27.99 -10.37
CA ALA A 775 -16.39 -27.83 -10.42
C ALA A 775 -16.87 -27.27 -11.77
N LEU A 776 -16.20 -26.24 -12.30
CA LEU A 776 -16.48 -25.71 -13.64
C LEU A 776 -16.16 -26.70 -14.75
N ALA A 777 -15.08 -27.48 -14.63
CA ALA A 777 -14.70 -28.47 -15.62
C ALA A 777 -15.76 -29.57 -15.79
N LEU A 778 -16.30 -30.11 -14.70
CA LEU A 778 -17.40 -31.07 -14.80
C LEU A 778 -18.68 -30.40 -15.32
N ALA A 779 -18.95 -29.15 -14.91
CA ALA A 779 -20.10 -28.41 -15.40
C ALA A 779 -20.07 -28.15 -16.92
N GLU A 780 -18.88 -27.94 -17.49
CA GLU A 780 -18.64 -27.86 -18.93
C GLU A 780 -18.91 -29.21 -19.61
N LEU A 781 -18.33 -30.30 -19.06
CA LEU A 781 -18.42 -31.64 -19.62
C LEU A 781 -19.86 -32.18 -19.67
N GLU A 782 -20.63 -31.99 -18.59
CA GLU A 782 -21.97 -32.57 -18.50
C GLU A 782 -23.07 -31.59 -18.97
N ALA A 783 -22.80 -30.28 -18.99
CA ALA A 783 -23.74 -29.21 -19.36
C ALA A 783 -25.12 -29.28 -18.65
N ARG A 784 -25.24 -29.98 -17.52
CA ARG A 784 -26.50 -30.22 -16.81
C ARG A 784 -26.96 -29.03 -16.00
N THR A 785 -28.25 -28.71 -16.01
CA THR A 785 -28.88 -27.63 -15.22
C THR A 785 -29.44 -28.08 -13.86
N ASP A 786 -29.62 -29.38 -13.66
CA ASP A 786 -30.22 -29.99 -12.45
C ASP A 786 -29.19 -30.34 -11.35
N THR A 787 -27.95 -29.92 -11.53
CA THR A 787 -26.81 -30.29 -10.68
C THR A 787 -26.18 -29.05 -10.05
N LEU A 788 -25.93 -29.10 -8.73
CA LEU A 788 -25.06 -28.18 -8.01
C LEU A 788 -23.62 -28.66 -8.07
N TYR A 789 -22.72 -27.81 -8.57
CA TYR A 789 -21.29 -28.06 -8.50
C TYR A 789 -20.71 -27.22 -7.36
N VAL A 790 -20.23 -27.90 -6.32
CA VAL A 790 -19.92 -27.27 -5.04
C VAL A 790 -18.44 -27.35 -4.74
N SER A 791 -17.78 -26.21 -4.54
CA SER A 791 -16.37 -26.14 -4.18
C SER A 791 -16.19 -25.86 -2.68
N THR A 792 -15.31 -26.65 -2.06
CA THR A 792 -14.90 -26.51 -0.66
C THR A 792 -13.76 -25.51 -0.45
N GLY A 793 -13.12 -25.03 -1.52
CA GLY A 793 -11.95 -24.14 -1.43
C GLY A 793 -10.72 -24.81 -0.81
N GLY A 794 -10.58 -26.12 -1.02
CA GLY A 794 -9.41 -26.94 -0.74
C GLY A 794 -9.48 -27.84 0.50
N GLY A 795 -10.54 -27.81 1.31
CA GLY A 795 -10.65 -28.75 2.44
C GLY A 795 -11.90 -28.59 3.30
N LEU A 796 -12.23 -29.66 4.03
CA LEU A 796 -13.45 -29.78 4.84
C LEU A 796 -13.25 -29.25 6.27
N GLY A 797 -13.42 -27.94 6.46
CA GLY A 797 -13.49 -27.30 7.80
C GLY A 797 -14.88 -27.41 8.42
N THR A 798 -15.03 -27.05 9.69
CA THR A 798 -16.32 -27.13 10.42
C THR A 798 -17.45 -26.32 9.76
N GLY A 799 -17.17 -25.08 9.32
CA GLY A 799 -18.14 -24.25 8.60
C GLY A 799 -18.50 -24.79 7.21
N THR A 800 -17.55 -25.44 6.54
CA THR A 800 -17.77 -26.12 5.25
C THR A 800 -18.65 -27.36 5.44
N LEU A 801 -18.40 -28.18 6.48
CA LEU A 801 -19.19 -29.36 6.79
C LEU A 801 -20.63 -29.01 7.15
N HIS A 802 -20.84 -27.97 7.96
CA HIS A 802 -22.19 -27.51 8.29
C HIS A 802 -22.95 -27.05 7.03
N ALA A 803 -22.31 -26.23 6.19
CA ALA A 803 -22.94 -25.79 4.94
C ALA A 803 -23.21 -26.95 3.96
N LEU A 804 -22.37 -28.00 3.95
CA LEU A 804 -22.59 -29.20 3.15
C LEU A 804 -23.80 -29.99 3.64
N ALA A 805 -23.92 -30.18 4.96
CA ALA A 805 -25.06 -30.88 5.55
C ALA A 805 -26.38 -30.18 5.18
N THR A 806 -26.46 -28.86 5.37
CA THR A 806 -27.65 -28.05 5.02
C THR A 806 -27.98 -28.14 3.53
N LEU A 807 -26.97 -28.12 2.66
CA LEU A 807 -27.20 -28.18 1.20
C LEU A 807 -27.50 -29.61 0.71
N ALA A 808 -27.16 -30.65 1.47
CA ALA A 808 -27.34 -32.04 1.09
C ALA A 808 -28.73 -32.61 1.39
N GLU A 809 -29.49 -32.03 2.34
CA GLU A 809 -30.71 -32.61 2.93
C GLU A 809 -31.75 -33.17 1.94
N THR A 810 -31.81 -32.65 0.71
CA THR A 810 -32.81 -33.03 -0.30
C THR A 810 -32.24 -33.51 -1.63
N ARG A 811 -30.94 -33.87 -1.70
CA ARG A 811 -30.23 -34.07 -2.98
C ARG A 811 -29.42 -35.35 -3.02
N GLU A 812 -29.27 -35.93 -4.21
CA GLU A 812 -28.25 -36.97 -4.43
C GLU A 812 -26.86 -36.34 -4.37
N VAL A 813 -25.99 -36.86 -3.50
CA VAL A 813 -24.64 -36.31 -3.29
C VAL A 813 -23.58 -37.19 -3.93
N LEU A 814 -22.74 -36.59 -4.76
CA LEU A 814 -21.58 -37.21 -5.37
C LEU A 814 -20.28 -36.54 -4.92
N SER A 815 -19.23 -37.34 -4.79
CA SER A 815 -17.88 -36.87 -4.48
C SER A 815 -17.04 -36.76 -5.75
N GLY A 816 -16.81 -35.53 -6.20
CA GLY A 816 -16.02 -35.18 -7.38
C GLY A 816 -14.54 -34.87 -7.09
N PHE A 817 -14.00 -35.35 -5.97
CA PHE A 817 -12.60 -35.13 -5.60
C PHE A 817 -11.63 -35.82 -6.56
N ASP A 818 -10.39 -35.35 -6.57
CA ASP A 818 -9.34 -35.82 -7.48
C ASP A 818 -9.13 -37.34 -7.33
N ASN A 819 -8.71 -37.98 -8.43
CA ASN A 819 -8.42 -39.41 -8.50
C ASN A 819 -7.01 -39.70 -7.96
N ASP A 820 -6.82 -39.45 -6.66
CA ASP A 820 -5.60 -39.73 -5.92
C ASP A 820 -5.90 -40.03 -4.44
N HIS A 821 -4.86 -40.39 -3.69
CA HIS A 821 -4.97 -40.70 -2.26
C HIS A 821 -5.50 -39.54 -1.39
N ALA A 822 -5.27 -38.29 -1.76
CA ALA A 822 -5.77 -37.14 -1.02
C ALA A 822 -7.27 -36.92 -1.27
N GLY A 823 -7.71 -37.09 -2.51
CA GLY A 823 -9.13 -37.09 -2.90
C GLY A 823 -9.90 -38.25 -2.28
N ASP A 824 -9.29 -39.45 -2.20
CA ASP A 824 -9.84 -40.59 -1.46
C ASP A 824 -10.05 -40.26 0.02
N ALA A 825 -9.04 -39.66 0.67
CA ALA A 825 -9.15 -39.26 2.08
C ALA A 825 -10.24 -38.20 2.31
N LEU A 826 -10.48 -37.31 1.34
CA LEU A 826 -11.57 -36.33 1.42
C LEU A 826 -12.94 -36.97 1.16
N HIS A 827 -13.02 -38.01 0.31
CA HIS A 827 -14.23 -38.78 0.11
C HIS A 827 -14.64 -39.51 1.39
N GLU A 828 -13.72 -40.18 2.07
CA GLU A 828 -13.98 -40.85 3.36
C GLU A 828 -14.50 -39.86 4.41
N ARG A 829 -13.86 -38.68 4.51
CA ARG A 829 -14.32 -37.62 5.42
C ARG A 829 -15.69 -37.03 5.04
N LEU A 830 -16.10 -37.14 3.77
CA LEU A 830 -17.42 -36.73 3.33
C LEU A 830 -18.46 -37.81 3.67
N LEU A 831 -18.10 -39.09 3.58
CA LEU A 831 -18.94 -40.21 4.01
C LEU A 831 -19.25 -40.16 5.51
N ASP A 832 -18.30 -39.73 6.34
CA ASP A 832 -18.53 -39.52 7.77
C ASP A 832 -19.68 -38.54 8.06
N LEU A 833 -19.91 -37.57 7.16
CA LEU A 833 -20.99 -36.58 7.29
C LEU A 833 -22.25 -37.00 6.52
N LEU A 834 -22.07 -37.54 5.31
CA LEU A 834 -23.12 -37.86 4.35
C LEU A 834 -22.91 -39.30 3.84
N PRO A 835 -23.40 -40.32 4.59
CA PRO A 835 -23.10 -41.72 4.34
C PRO A 835 -23.54 -42.24 2.96
N ASP A 836 -24.57 -41.64 2.37
CA ASP A 836 -25.11 -42.03 1.07
C ASP A 836 -24.35 -41.43 -0.13
N THR A 837 -23.23 -40.73 0.11
CA THR A 837 -22.45 -40.08 -0.94
C THR A 837 -21.77 -41.10 -1.86
N ARG A 838 -21.99 -41.00 -3.17
CA ARG A 838 -21.33 -41.88 -4.15
C ARG A 838 -20.05 -41.25 -4.70
N ARG A 839 -18.99 -42.04 -4.89
CA ARG A 839 -17.76 -41.55 -5.52
C ARG A 839 -17.98 -41.32 -7.01
N HIS A 840 -17.65 -40.12 -7.48
CA HIS A 840 -17.66 -39.72 -8.88
C HIS A 840 -16.31 -39.08 -9.21
N ALA A 841 -15.25 -39.88 -9.09
CA ALA A 841 -13.89 -39.44 -9.38
C ALA A 841 -13.66 -39.28 -10.90
N PRO A 842 -12.73 -38.41 -11.32
CA PRO A 842 -12.23 -38.38 -12.68
C PRO A 842 -11.76 -39.78 -13.14
N PRO A 843 -12.07 -40.26 -14.35
CA PRO A 843 -11.48 -41.48 -14.89
C PRO A 843 -9.96 -41.33 -14.96
N SER A 844 -9.20 -42.40 -14.76
CA SER A 844 -7.72 -42.36 -14.84
C SER A 844 -7.21 -42.03 -16.24
N GLN A 845 -8.02 -42.30 -17.27
CA GLN A 845 -7.72 -42.01 -18.67
C GLN A 845 -9.03 -41.85 -19.48
N VAL A 846 -9.01 -40.96 -20.46
CA VAL A 846 -10.11 -40.79 -21.42
C VAL A 846 -9.83 -41.66 -22.65
N PRO A 847 -10.81 -42.45 -23.16
CA PRO A 847 -10.63 -43.22 -24.39
C PRO A 847 -10.19 -42.34 -25.56
N GLY A 848 -9.12 -42.73 -26.26
CA GLY A 848 -8.53 -41.95 -27.36
C GLY A 848 -7.47 -40.93 -26.94
N ALA A 849 -7.33 -40.60 -25.65
CA ALA A 849 -6.31 -39.70 -25.16
C ALA A 849 -5.13 -40.45 -24.50
N THR A 850 -3.90 -40.02 -24.76
CA THR A 850 -2.69 -40.58 -24.15
C THR A 850 -2.40 -40.05 -22.74
N ARG A 851 -3.10 -38.98 -22.33
CA ARG A 851 -2.83 -38.26 -21.08
C ARG A 851 -3.55 -38.89 -19.87
N PRO A 852 -2.84 -39.20 -18.77
CA PRO A 852 -3.49 -39.61 -17.53
C PRO A 852 -4.26 -38.44 -16.91
N CYS A 853 -5.41 -38.74 -16.35
CA CYS A 853 -6.33 -37.76 -15.77
C CYS A 853 -6.38 -37.94 -14.25
N ARG A 854 -5.95 -36.90 -13.51
CA ARG A 854 -6.00 -36.88 -12.04
C ARG A 854 -7.16 -36.03 -11.54
N ALA A 855 -7.41 -34.88 -12.18
CA ALA A 855 -8.49 -33.97 -11.85
C ALA A 855 -9.50 -33.86 -13.02
N TRP A 856 -10.72 -33.37 -12.74
CA TRP A 856 -11.73 -33.14 -13.78
C TRP A 856 -11.26 -32.17 -14.87
N LEU A 857 -10.36 -31.24 -14.52
CA LEU A 857 -9.72 -30.36 -15.50
C LEU A 857 -8.81 -31.10 -16.49
N ASP A 858 -8.16 -32.19 -16.07
CA ASP A 858 -7.38 -33.03 -16.98
C ASP A 858 -8.31 -33.81 -17.93
N VAL A 859 -9.47 -34.25 -17.45
CA VAL A 859 -10.48 -34.96 -18.26
C VAL A 859 -11.02 -34.05 -19.35
N LEU A 860 -11.35 -32.80 -19.01
CA LEU A 860 -11.82 -31.81 -19.97
C LEU A 860 -10.78 -31.60 -21.08
N LYS A 861 -9.52 -31.43 -20.68
CA LYS A 861 -8.42 -31.27 -21.64
C LYS A 861 -8.19 -32.51 -22.50
N ALA A 862 -8.16 -33.69 -21.91
CA ALA A 862 -7.96 -34.94 -22.63
C ALA A 862 -9.11 -35.22 -23.63
N THR A 863 -10.33 -34.80 -23.30
CA THR A 863 -11.50 -34.91 -24.19
C THR A 863 -11.39 -33.92 -25.36
N ALA A 864 -10.92 -32.70 -25.10
CA ALA A 864 -10.66 -31.71 -26.15
C ALA A 864 -9.54 -32.18 -27.10
N ASP A 865 -8.45 -32.75 -26.56
CA ASP A 865 -7.35 -33.30 -27.35
C ASP A 865 -7.84 -34.48 -28.22
N ALA A 866 -8.59 -35.43 -27.65
CA ALA A 866 -9.11 -36.59 -28.40
C ALA A 866 -10.13 -36.22 -29.50
N THR A 867 -10.95 -35.20 -29.28
CA THR A 867 -11.86 -34.69 -30.31
C THR A 867 -11.11 -33.96 -31.42
N HIS A 868 -10.02 -33.25 -31.10
CA HIS A 868 -9.18 -32.61 -32.11
C HIS A 868 -8.45 -33.64 -33.00
N ASP A 869 -7.90 -34.70 -32.41
CA ASP A 869 -7.20 -35.76 -33.14
C ASP A 869 -8.16 -36.56 -34.04
N ALA A 870 -9.39 -36.85 -33.60
CA ALA A 870 -10.42 -37.50 -34.43
C ALA A 870 -10.82 -36.64 -35.64
N PHE A 871 -10.87 -35.31 -35.49
CA PHE A 871 -11.15 -34.39 -36.60
C PHE A 871 -9.98 -34.30 -37.61
N LEU A 872 -8.74 -34.53 -37.18
CA LEU A 872 -7.58 -34.57 -38.07
C LEU A 872 -7.50 -35.90 -38.83
N GLU A 873 -7.81 -37.03 -38.19
CA GLU A 873 -7.91 -38.32 -38.87
C GLU A 873 -9.04 -38.35 -39.92
N ASP A 874 -10.21 -37.76 -39.65
CA ASP A 874 -11.30 -37.64 -40.65
C ASP A 874 -10.98 -36.63 -41.77
N ALA A 875 -10.15 -35.62 -41.51
CA ALA A 875 -9.73 -34.65 -42.54
C ALA A 875 -8.66 -35.21 -43.49
N ASP A 876 -7.80 -36.12 -43.03
CA ASP A 876 -6.80 -36.81 -43.87
C ASP A 876 -7.44 -37.89 -44.77
N VAL A 877 -8.62 -38.41 -44.42
CA VAL A 877 -9.38 -39.35 -45.28
C VAL A 877 -10.10 -38.64 -46.45
N ALA A 878 -10.29 -37.31 -46.39
CA ALA A 878 -11.00 -36.54 -47.40
C ALA A 878 -10.15 -36.07 -48.61
N TRP A 879 -8.84 -36.37 -48.65
CA TRP A 879 -7.94 -35.97 -49.75
C TRP A 879 -7.67 -37.04 -50.81
N ASP A 880 -8.17 -38.27 -50.65
CA ASP A 880 -8.10 -39.31 -51.69
C ASP A 880 -9.44 -39.43 -52.44
N ALA A 881 -9.73 -38.43 -53.28
CA ALA A 881 -10.69 -38.59 -54.37
C ALA A 881 -9.93 -38.77 -55.71
N PRO A 882 -10.34 -39.74 -56.56
CA PRO A 882 -9.56 -40.18 -57.71
C PRO A 882 -9.54 -39.12 -58.82
N GLY A 883 -8.37 -38.95 -59.44
CA GLY A 883 -8.21 -38.16 -60.65
C GLY A 883 -9.12 -38.65 -61.80
N PRO A 884 -9.50 -37.77 -62.73
CA PRO A 884 -10.55 -38.06 -63.70
C PRO A 884 -10.11 -39.10 -64.72
N ALA A 885 -11.01 -40.05 -64.98
CA ALA A 885 -11.25 -40.68 -66.27
C ALA A 885 -12.76 -40.68 -66.53
#